data_AF-A0A0D8XV98-F1
#
_entry.id   AF-A0A0D8XV98-F1
#
_cell.length_a   1.000
_cell.length_b   1.000
_cell.length_c   1.000
_cell.angle_alpha   90.00
_cell.angle_beta   90.00
_cell.angle_gamma   90.00
#
_symmetry.space_group_name_H-M   'P 1'
#
loop_
_entity.id
_entity.type
_entity.pdbx_description
1 polymer ?
#
loop_
_entity_poly.entity_id
_entity_poly.type
_entity_poly.pdbx_seq_one_letter_code
_entity_poly.pdbx_strand_id
1 'polypeptide(L)'
;MNLSAEECPTSLGNCSQHMHKVGETSSKFSVLDNMPSLFKKKHISSDEADCIITSIANLLEELLSADKEMAYLSEYKDIAIEVLETLLPLCSPSVSNCCKFLLPQLVCCIKDPKNDTNYLTRVSSCIIALSLNDNNTDSTYIHETTDILSAYCVKNSKDFPFKLILDKLLECIKVLHQYNDEYEFICSHYEWPQNTRILVNRFLKTKTELITDDTRVSFFCLVKEVVETVGIEWFASDVSLLVLLVLVLVIQIRISLDKPESINTQILAVYFYILEMAIRCVEEPSFLEDSAATKIASSVREAALYSIEYWVKAKEEEENLKEEVEVVLYRFISCVLTIGGAEMLPEDLIWKCSPHLFHVFQRSITNGDCTTPRLLLPCLRFLPNLPEDTVISIVDLIISQFPDGEWKETIDEAIECVESLKSRSEFYNNETLAKARTRISATAPNLALYSRLCEIIEMIILSEVSQPTEGVRLSQPQVVAYMERESVGEGTLCVAERQVTWICRSSGLGFSLTYPSIVLHAISTDLSTFPHECIYVVVDASRSERHSRQGISFYTTAAAQNLEDLKLAEEELVHDGYNSDESDSEDESKNVTIRFVPSDVTVLQQIYNEMCACQELNPDEDDDFSDEEGDGFMAVDDEGDAVIRGDGWYSSQNMGDGDSLELTEVRHNMRHISNHSPNGLDENEEDGMDDSDVI
;
A
#
# COMPACT_ATOMS: atom_id res chain seq x y z
N MET A 1 -3.38 32.11 -98.74
CA MET A 1 -4.76 32.63 -98.85
C MET A 1 -5.69 31.50 -98.46
N ASN A 2 -6.51 31.73 -97.42
CA ASN A 2 -7.90 31.31 -97.20
C ASN A 2 -8.32 29.87 -97.57
N LEU A 3 -9.17 29.15 -96.85
CA LEU A 3 -9.89 29.25 -95.57
C LEU A 3 -10.77 27.96 -95.55
N SER A 4 -11.05 27.44 -94.36
CA SER A 4 -12.31 26.75 -93.97
C SER A 4 -12.62 25.28 -94.36
N ALA A 5 -12.46 24.41 -93.35
CA ALA A 5 -13.37 23.44 -92.71
C ALA A 5 -14.72 22.98 -93.34
N GLU A 6 -15.00 21.67 -93.20
CA GLU A 6 -16.25 21.00 -92.71
C GLU A 6 -15.96 19.47 -92.59
N GLU A 7 -15.82 18.91 -91.38
CA GLU A 7 -16.83 18.22 -90.52
C GLU A 7 -17.11 16.73 -90.83
N CYS A 8 -16.66 15.82 -89.94
CA CYS A 8 -17.46 14.75 -89.30
C CYS A 8 -16.62 13.91 -88.28
N PRO A 9 -17.26 13.18 -87.34
CA PRO A 9 -16.81 13.07 -85.94
C PRO A 9 -16.07 11.77 -85.60
N THR A 10 -15.17 11.81 -84.61
CA THR A 10 -14.61 10.62 -83.97
C THR A 10 -14.66 10.72 -82.44
N SER A 11 -15.75 10.19 -81.88
CA SER A 11 -15.81 9.72 -80.50
C SER A 11 -14.98 8.43 -80.38
N LEU A 12 -13.69 8.53 -80.04
CA LEU A 12 -12.85 7.37 -79.69
C LEU A 12 -11.66 7.72 -78.77
N GLY A 13 -11.62 8.93 -78.21
CA GLY A 13 -10.44 9.45 -77.49
C GLY A 13 -10.28 9.02 -76.02
N ASN A 14 -11.35 8.68 -75.30
CA ASN A 14 -11.27 8.56 -73.82
C ASN A 14 -11.17 7.13 -73.26
N CYS A 15 -11.57 6.07 -73.98
CA CYS A 15 -11.41 4.70 -73.46
C CYS A 15 -9.96 4.19 -73.54
N SER A 16 -9.19 4.59 -74.55
CA SER A 16 -7.83 4.09 -74.78
C SER A 16 -6.84 4.60 -73.72
N GLN A 17 -6.91 5.88 -73.34
CA GLN A 17 -6.06 6.45 -72.28
C GLN A 17 -6.38 5.88 -70.90
N HIS A 18 -7.66 5.59 -70.60
CA HIS A 18 -8.06 4.96 -69.36
C HIS A 18 -7.59 3.50 -69.28
N MET A 19 -7.70 2.72 -70.36
CA MET A 19 -7.19 1.35 -70.40
C MET A 19 -5.65 1.27 -70.40
N HIS A 20 -4.94 2.21 -71.04
CA HIS A 20 -3.48 2.28 -70.97
C HIS A 20 -2.97 2.62 -69.56
N LYS A 21 -3.61 3.57 -68.86
CA LYS A 21 -3.31 3.88 -67.46
C LYS A 21 -3.62 2.71 -66.52
N VAL A 22 -4.73 1.99 -66.75
CA VAL A 22 -5.10 0.80 -65.97
C VAL A 22 -4.09 -0.35 -66.21
N GLY A 23 -3.59 -0.52 -67.44
CA GLY A 23 -2.56 -1.51 -67.76
C GLY A 23 -1.18 -1.21 -67.16
N GLU A 24 -0.73 0.05 -67.17
CA GLU A 24 0.52 0.47 -66.55
C GLU A 24 0.47 0.41 -65.01
N THR A 25 -0.68 0.76 -64.41
CA THR A 25 -0.87 0.68 -62.95
C THR A 25 -0.98 -0.77 -62.46
N SER A 26 -1.66 -1.66 -63.18
CA SER A 26 -1.67 -3.10 -62.89
C SER A 26 -0.28 -3.73 -63.03
N SER A 27 0.52 -3.31 -64.02
CA SER A 27 1.92 -3.75 -64.17
C SER A 27 2.79 -3.36 -62.98
N LYS A 28 2.55 -2.19 -62.36
CA LYS A 28 3.36 -1.67 -61.25
C LYS A 28 3.19 -2.48 -59.96
N PHE A 29 1.96 -2.93 -59.66
CA PHE A 29 1.66 -3.68 -58.43
C PHE A 29 1.82 -5.20 -58.56
N SER A 30 1.97 -5.73 -59.78
CA SER A 30 2.20 -7.16 -60.04
C SER A 30 3.41 -7.77 -59.31
N VAL A 31 4.35 -6.94 -58.87
CA VAL A 31 5.50 -7.36 -58.04
C VAL A 31 5.04 -7.98 -56.71
N LEU A 32 3.86 -7.58 -56.19
CA LEU A 32 3.31 -8.07 -54.93
C LEU A 32 2.64 -9.45 -55.05
N ASP A 33 2.12 -9.82 -56.23
CA ASP A 33 1.24 -10.99 -56.42
C ASP A 33 1.86 -12.31 -55.92
N ASN A 34 3.18 -12.47 -56.09
CA ASN A 34 3.87 -13.69 -55.73
C ASN A 34 4.46 -13.66 -54.31
N MET A 35 4.54 -12.49 -53.66
CA MET A 35 5.24 -12.33 -52.38
C MET A 35 4.65 -13.18 -51.25
N PRO A 36 3.34 -13.17 -50.98
CA PRO A 36 2.77 -14.01 -49.91
C PRO A 36 3.07 -15.50 -50.08
N SER A 37 3.01 -16.00 -51.31
CA SER A 37 3.28 -17.41 -51.62
C SER A 37 4.75 -17.80 -51.44
N LEU A 38 5.66 -16.84 -51.65
CA LEU A 38 7.10 -17.02 -51.43
C LEU A 38 7.42 -17.01 -49.94
N PHE A 39 6.79 -16.12 -49.17
CA PHE A 39 6.96 -16.02 -47.72
C PHE A 39 6.47 -17.28 -47.00
N LYS A 40 5.36 -17.89 -47.45
CA LYS A 40 4.89 -19.17 -46.89
C LYS A 40 5.83 -20.36 -47.14
N LYS A 41 6.75 -20.27 -48.12
CA LYS A 41 7.66 -21.36 -48.51
C LYS A 41 9.09 -21.19 -48.00
N LYS A 42 9.47 -19.99 -47.56
CA LYS A 42 10.84 -19.65 -47.16
C LYS A 42 10.81 -19.00 -45.78
N HIS A 43 11.68 -19.45 -44.88
CA HIS A 43 11.88 -18.76 -43.60
C HIS A 43 12.60 -17.44 -43.87
N ILE A 44 11.95 -16.31 -43.61
CA ILE A 44 12.51 -14.97 -43.78
C ILE A 44 13.24 -14.59 -42.49
N SER A 45 14.44 -14.01 -42.59
CA SER A 45 15.13 -13.43 -41.43
C SER A 45 14.67 -11.99 -41.17
N SER A 46 14.91 -11.46 -39.97
CA SER A 46 14.57 -10.07 -39.63
C SER A 46 15.24 -9.06 -40.59
N ASP A 47 16.52 -9.27 -40.92
CA ASP A 47 17.24 -8.43 -41.91
C ASP A 47 16.62 -8.51 -43.31
N GLU A 48 16.16 -9.70 -43.74
CA GLU A 48 15.48 -9.86 -45.02
C GLU A 48 14.12 -9.13 -45.02
N ALA A 49 13.35 -9.23 -43.93
CA ALA A 49 12.07 -8.55 -43.78
C ALA A 49 12.23 -7.02 -43.81
N ASP A 50 13.21 -6.48 -43.08
CA ASP A 50 13.54 -5.05 -43.06
C ASP A 50 13.90 -4.51 -44.44
N CYS A 51 14.74 -5.24 -45.18
CA CYS A 51 15.10 -4.87 -46.55
C CYS A 51 13.89 -4.86 -47.49
N ILE A 52 13.02 -5.87 -47.38
CA ILE A 52 11.83 -5.99 -48.22
C ILE A 52 10.85 -4.85 -47.91
N ILE A 53 10.47 -4.66 -46.65
CA ILE A 53 9.52 -3.61 -46.25
C ILE A 53 10.04 -2.25 -46.67
N THR A 54 11.30 -1.92 -46.39
CA THR A 54 11.88 -0.61 -46.74
C THR A 54 11.84 -0.37 -48.26
N SER A 55 12.00 -1.42 -49.06
CA SER A 55 11.98 -1.32 -50.52
C SER A 55 10.58 -1.11 -51.10
N ILE A 56 9.54 -1.60 -50.43
CA ILE A 56 8.16 -1.57 -50.92
C ILE A 56 7.27 -0.56 -50.19
N ALA A 57 7.72 0.07 -49.11
CA ALA A 57 6.87 0.91 -48.25
C ALA A 57 6.14 2.04 -49.00
N ASN A 58 6.83 2.75 -49.90
CA ASN A 58 6.22 3.80 -50.73
C ASN A 58 5.20 3.23 -51.74
N LEU A 59 5.46 2.02 -52.26
CA LEU A 59 4.51 1.32 -53.14
C LEU A 59 3.24 0.94 -52.38
N LEU A 60 3.39 0.49 -51.13
CA LEU A 60 2.28 0.14 -50.25
C LEU A 60 1.46 1.38 -49.88
N GLU A 61 2.08 2.52 -49.57
CA GLU A 61 1.37 3.77 -49.30
C GLU A 61 0.55 4.25 -50.49
N GLU A 62 1.14 4.27 -51.69
CA GLU A 62 0.44 4.63 -52.93
C GLU A 62 -0.75 3.70 -53.20
N LEU A 63 -0.58 2.40 -52.92
CA LEU A 63 -1.63 1.41 -53.13
C LEU A 63 -2.77 1.54 -52.10
N LEU A 64 -2.44 1.75 -50.82
CA LEU A 64 -3.43 1.88 -49.75
C LEU A 64 -4.22 3.20 -49.86
N SER A 65 -3.56 4.29 -50.28
CA SER A 65 -4.16 5.60 -50.51
C SER A 65 -5.00 5.71 -51.80
N ALA A 66 -4.94 4.72 -52.69
CA ALA A 66 -5.69 4.74 -53.95
C ALA A 66 -7.22 4.78 -53.73
N ASP A 67 -7.92 5.49 -54.62
CA ASP A 67 -9.35 5.78 -54.48
C ASP A 67 -10.22 4.50 -54.41
N LYS A 68 -11.24 4.53 -53.53
CA LYS A 68 -12.06 3.36 -53.17
C LYS A 68 -12.96 2.87 -54.33
N GLU A 69 -13.22 3.71 -55.32
CA GLU A 69 -14.06 3.38 -56.48
C GLU A 69 -13.37 2.46 -57.51
N MET A 70 -12.05 2.29 -57.42
CA MET A 70 -11.29 1.46 -58.37
C MET A 70 -11.30 -0.01 -57.98
N ALA A 71 -12.36 -0.72 -58.36
CA ALA A 71 -12.58 -2.14 -58.03
C ALA A 71 -11.39 -3.06 -58.38
N TYR A 72 -10.62 -2.76 -59.43
CA TYR A 72 -9.46 -3.55 -59.85
C TYR A 72 -8.25 -3.46 -58.89
N LEU A 73 -8.19 -2.44 -58.03
CA LEU A 73 -7.13 -2.30 -57.02
C LEU A 73 -7.46 -3.00 -55.70
N SER A 74 -8.70 -3.47 -55.51
CA SER A 74 -9.13 -4.12 -54.26
C SER A 74 -8.35 -5.40 -53.97
N GLU A 75 -8.10 -6.24 -55.00
CA GLU A 75 -7.29 -7.45 -54.87
C GLU A 75 -5.84 -7.12 -54.47
N TYR A 76 -5.25 -6.10 -55.09
CA TYR A 76 -3.90 -5.64 -54.74
C TYR A 76 -3.83 -5.07 -53.31
N LYS A 77 -4.87 -4.39 -52.83
CA LYS A 77 -4.94 -3.90 -51.44
C LYS A 77 -4.95 -5.04 -50.43
N ASP A 78 -5.69 -6.11 -50.69
CA ASP A 78 -5.68 -7.31 -49.82
C ASP A 78 -4.32 -8.00 -49.83
N ILE A 79 -3.67 -8.11 -51.00
CA ILE A 79 -2.29 -8.63 -51.11
C ILE A 79 -1.31 -7.74 -50.33
N ALA A 80 -1.45 -6.42 -50.41
CA ALA A 80 -0.61 -5.48 -49.67
C ALA A 80 -0.73 -5.67 -48.16
N ILE A 81 -1.95 -5.88 -47.65
CA ILE A 81 -2.22 -6.18 -46.25
C ILE A 81 -1.64 -7.55 -45.86
N GLU A 82 -1.75 -8.57 -46.72
CA GLU A 82 -1.11 -9.88 -46.50
C GLU A 82 0.42 -9.77 -46.34
N VAL A 83 1.03 -8.96 -47.20
CA VAL A 83 2.46 -8.69 -47.17
C VAL A 83 2.85 -7.99 -45.87
N LEU A 84 2.11 -6.95 -45.47
CA LEU A 84 2.33 -6.23 -44.21
C LEU A 84 2.15 -7.13 -42.98
N GLU A 85 1.05 -7.89 -42.93
CA GLU A 85 0.74 -8.83 -41.84
C GLU A 85 1.86 -9.87 -41.66
N THR A 86 2.47 -10.32 -42.75
CA THR A 86 3.54 -11.32 -42.70
C THR A 86 4.89 -10.72 -42.30
N LEU A 87 5.21 -9.51 -42.77
CA LEU A 87 6.54 -8.93 -42.63
C LEU A 87 6.70 -8.05 -41.39
N LEU A 88 5.68 -7.28 -40.99
CA LEU A 88 5.78 -6.36 -39.85
C LEU A 88 6.20 -7.04 -38.54
N PRO A 89 5.69 -8.23 -38.16
CA PRO A 89 6.12 -8.91 -36.94
C PRO A 89 7.59 -9.36 -36.95
N LEU A 90 8.22 -9.41 -38.13
CA LEU A 90 9.63 -9.81 -38.29
C LEU A 90 10.58 -8.62 -38.36
N CYS A 91 10.06 -7.41 -38.50
CA CYS A 91 10.84 -6.20 -38.69
C CYS A 91 11.47 -5.71 -37.38
N SER A 92 12.61 -5.04 -37.50
CA SER A 92 13.22 -4.36 -36.37
C SER A 92 12.37 -3.15 -35.91
N PRO A 93 12.48 -2.72 -34.64
CA PRO A 93 11.74 -1.56 -34.15
C PRO A 93 12.01 -0.27 -34.94
N SER A 94 13.24 -0.11 -35.45
CA SER A 94 13.62 1.05 -36.27
C SER A 94 12.87 1.09 -37.61
N VAL A 95 12.73 -0.05 -38.29
CA VAL A 95 11.97 -0.14 -39.55
C VAL A 95 10.46 -0.01 -39.30
N SER A 96 9.96 -0.64 -38.23
CA SER A 96 8.55 -0.50 -37.84
C SER A 96 8.19 0.97 -37.56
N ASN A 97 9.07 1.71 -36.88
CA ASN A 97 8.92 3.15 -36.68
C ASN A 97 8.93 3.94 -37.99
N CYS A 98 9.81 3.58 -38.93
CA CYS A 98 9.82 4.18 -40.26
C CYS A 98 8.53 3.92 -41.04
N CYS A 99 7.77 2.86 -40.75
CA CYS A 99 6.53 2.50 -41.45
C CYS A 99 5.26 3.12 -40.83
N LYS A 100 5.36 3.91 -39.75
CA LYS A 100 4.20 4.53 -39.08
C LYS A 100 3.38 5.45 -39.97
N PHE A 101 3.94 6.00 -41.05
CA PHE A 101 3.21 6.79 -42.04
C PHE A 101 2.08 6.02 -42.75
N LEU A 102 2.08 4.68 -42.68
CA LEU A 102 1.01 3.83 -43.20
C LEU A 102 -0.23 3.78 -42.30
N LEU A 103 -0.13 4.16 -41.01
CA LEU A 103 -1.23 4.08 -40.03
C LEU A 103 -2.52 4.79 -40.49
N PRO A 104 -2.49 6.05 -40.99
CA PRO A 104 -3.70 6.73 -41.45
C PRO A 104 -4.40 5.97 -42.58
N GLN A 105 -3.63 5.38 -43.49
CA GLN A 105 -4.16 4.64 -44.63
C GLN A 105 -4.77 3.30 -44.21
N LEU A 106 -4.13 2.59 -43.27
CA LEU A 106 -4.64 1.35 -42.70
C LEU A 106 -5.96 1.57 -41.95
N VAL A 107 -6.04 2.64 -41.13
CA VAL A 107 -7.31 3.00 -40.46
C VAL A 107 -8.38 3.42 -41.48
N CYS A 108 -8.02 4.11 -42.56
CA CYS A 108 -8.97 4.39 -43.65
C CYS A 108 -9.50 3.13 -44.34
N CYS A 109 -8.69 2.07 -44.41
CA CYS A 109 -9.09 0.76 -44.96
C CYS A 109 -10.07 0.04 -44.03
N ILE A 110 -9.85 0.08 -42.70
CA ILE A 110 -10.72 -0.63 -41.76
C ILE A 110 -12.13 0.00 -41.65
N LYS A 111 -12.27 1.30 -41.93
CA LYS A 111 -13.55 2.03 -41.96
C LYS A 111 -14.53 1.58 -43.05
N ASP A 112 -14.12 0.72 -43.99
CA ASP A 112 -15.01 0.26 -45.07
C ASP A 112 -16.08 -0.73 -44.55
N PRO A 113 -17.39 -0.45 -44.73
CA PRO A 113 -18.47 -1.31 -44.26
C PRO A 113 -18.57 -2.66 -44.99
N LYS A 114 -17.85 -2.86 -46.10
CA LYS A 114 -17.86 -4.13 -46.86
C LYS A 114 -16.81 -5.13 -46.39
N ASN A 115 -15.97 -4.76 -45.43
CA ASN A 115 -14.89 -5.61 -44.96
C ASN A 115 -15.44 -6.86 -44.26
N ASP A 116 -14.93 -8.03 -44.64
CA ASP A 116 -15.21 -9.26 -43.94
C ASP A 116 -14.40 -9.36 -42.64
N THR A 117 -14.71 -10.36 -41.81
CA THR A 117 -14.05 -10.54 -40.51
C THR A 117 -12.54 -10.77 -40.65
N ASN A 118 -12.10 -11.45 -41.71
CA ASN A 118 -10.68 -11.77 -41.90
C ASN A 118 -9.91 -10.50 -42.28
N TYR A 119 -10.41 -9.72 -43.22
CA TYR A 119 -9.81 -8.47 -43.66
C TYR A 119 -9.67 -7.48 -42.49
N LEU A 120 -10.72 -7.33 -41.68
CA LEU A 120 -10.67 -6.52 -40.46
C LEU A 120 -9.53 -7.00 -39.52
N THR A 121 -9.46 -8.31 -39.26
CA THR A 121 -8.42 -8.90 -38.40
C THR A 121 -7.00 -8.66 -38.93
N ARG A 122 -6.78 -8.77 -40.24
CA ARG A 122 -5.45 -8.58 -40.86
C ARG A 122 -5.00 -7.12 -40.79
N VAL A 123 -5.90 -6.19 -41.13
CA VAL A 123 -5.64 -4.75 -41.06
C VAL A 123 -5.35 -4.34 -39.62
N SER A 124 -6.17 -4.79 -38.66
CA SER A 124 -5.92 -4.54 -37.24
C SER A 124 -4.57 -5.07 -36.77
N SER A 125 -4.17 -6.26 -37.23
CA SER A 125 -2.86 -6.83 -36.88
C SER A 125 -1.69 -5.97 -37.39
N CYS A 126 -1.82 -5.38 -38.58
CA CYS A 126 -0.83 -4.45 -39.11
C CYS A 126 -0.76 -3.16 -38.28
N ILE A 127 -1.91 -2.61 -37.90
CA ILE A 127 -2.00 -1.39 -37.08
C ILE A 127 -1.37 -1.64 -35.70
N ILE A 128 -1.75 -2.75 -35.04
CA ILE A 128 -1.18 -3.17 -33.75
C ILE A 128 0.35 -3.29 -33.87
N ALA A 129 0.85 -3.99 -34.89
CA ALA A 129 2.30 -4.18 -35.08
C ALA A 129 3.08 -2.85 -35.23
N LEU A 130 2.49 -1.84 -35.89
CA LEU A 130 3.10 -0.52 -36.06
C LEU A 130 3.00 0.37 -34.81
N SER A 131 2.07 0.07 -33.90
CA SER A 131 1.87 0.80 -32.65
C SER A 131 2.66 0.21 -31.47
N LEU A 132 3.24 -0.98 -31.61
CA LEU A 132 4.10 -1.56 -30.59
C LEU A 132 5.47 -0.84 -30.54
N ASN A 133 5.95 -0.55 -29.32
CA ASN A 133 7.33 -0.11 -28.98
C ASN A 133 7.71 1.38 -29.16
N ASP A 134 6.84 2.35 -28.82
CA ASP A 134 7.29 3.75 -28.74
C ASP A 134 6.44 4.64 -27.82
N ASN A 135 7.10 5.37 -26.91
CA ASN A 135 6.47 6.36 -26.02
C ASN A 135 5.92 7.59 -26.79
N ASN A 136 6.21 7.69 -28.09
CA ASN A 136 5.91 8.88 -28.92
C ASN A 136 4.90 8.61 -30.05
N THR A 137 4.19 7.47 -30.00
CA THR A 137 3.12 7.18 -30.96
C THR A 137 1.80 7.82 -30.53
N ASP A 138 1.10 8.41 -31.49
CA ASP A 138 -0.26 8.92 -31.30
C ASP A 138 -1.23 7.73 -31.10
N SER A 139 -1.82 7.62 -29.92
CA SER A 139 -2.78 6.56 -29.56
C SER A 139 -4.09 6.65 -30.37
N THR A 140 -4.32 7.79 -31.06
CA THR A 140 -5.49 8.07 -31.88
C THR A 140 -5.82 6.93 -32.85
N TYR A 141 -4.83 6.37 -33.56
CA TYR A 141 -5.09 5.32 -34.56
C TYR A 141 -5.55 4.00 -33.94
N ILE A 142 -5.03 3.66 -32.75
CA ILE A 142 -5.46 2.46 -32.02
C ILE A 142 -6.84 2.70 -31.42
N HIS A 143 -7.13 3.89 -30.88
CA HIS A 143 -8.47 4.22 -30.41
C HIS A 143 -9.50 4.14 -31.54
N GLU A 144 -9.23 4.70 -32.72
CA GLU A 144 -10.11 4.60 -33.90
C GLU A 144 -10.31 3.14 -34.34
N THR A 145 -9.24 2.34 -34.32
CA THR A 145 -9.32 0.91 -34.67
C THR A 145 -10.19 0.15 -33.67
N THR A 146 -10.00 0.40 -32.37
CA THR A 146 -10.78 -0.20 -31.27
C THR A 146 -12.25 0.18 -31.38
N ASP A 147 -12.54 1.43 -31.78
CA ASP A 147 -13.89 1.92 -32.00
C ASP A 147 -14.59 1.19 -33.15
N ILE A 148 -13.89 0.99 -34.26
CA ILE A 148 -14.43 0.27 -35.42
C ILE A 148 -14.69 -1.20 -35.10
N LEU A 149 -13.75 -1.88 -34.44
CA LEU A 149 -13.91 -3.30 -34.05
C LEU A 149 -15.04 -3.48 -33.04
N SER A 150 -15.11 -2.63 -32.02
CA SER A 150 -16.16 -2.69 -31.01
C SER A 150 -17.54 -2.38 -31.60
N ALA A 151 -17.65 -1.37 -32.46
CA ALA A 151 -18.87 -1.04 -33.19
C ALA A 151 -19.32 -2.18 -34.12
N TYR A 152 -18.38 -2.88 -34.77
CA TYR A 152 -18.69 -4.05 -35.59
C TYR A 152 -19.32 -5.17 -34.74
N CYS A 153 -18.74 -5.48 -33.58
CA CYS A 153 -19.28 -6.49 -32.65
C CYS A 153 -20.69 -6.12 -32.17
N VAL A 154 -20.94 -4.84 -31.88
CA VAL A 154 -22.26 -4.36 -31.44
C VAL A 154 -23.29 -4.44 -32.58
N LYS A 155 -22.93 -4.05 -33.81
CA LYS A 155 -23.83 -4.04 -34.97
C LYS A 155 -24.17 -5.46 -35.45
N ASN A 156 -23.19 -6.34 -35.50
CA ASN A 156 -23.35 -7.69 -36.05
C ASN A 156 -23.73 -8.74 -34.99
N SER A 157 -24.16 -8.35 -33.79
CA SER A 157 -24.49 -9.26 -32.66
C SER A 157 -25.26 -10.56 -32.95
N LYS A 158 -25.92 -10.71 -34.11
CA LYS A 158 -26.53 -11.96 -34.58
C LYS A 158 -25.53 -13.07 -34.88
N ASP A 159 -24.31 -12.75 -35.31
CA ASP A 159 -23.28 -13.76 -35.65
C ASP A 159 -22.22 -13.92 -34.52
N PHE A 160 -22.60 -13.51 -33.31
CA PHE A 160 -21.86 -13.75 -32.06
C PHE A 160 -21.52 -15.25 -31.92
N PRO A 161 -20.26 -15.64 -31.60
CA PRO A 161 -19.28 -14.89 -30.81
C PRO A 161 -18.08 -14.20 -31.52
N PHE A 162 -18.02 -14.09 -32.85
CA PHE A 162 -16.96 -13.34 -33.58
C PHE A 162 -15.52 -13.42 -33.03
N LYS A 163 -15.06 -14.62 -32.65
CA LYS A 163 -13.82 -14.81 -31.88
C LYS A 163 -12.61 -14.02 -32.42
N LEU A 164 -12.36 -14.08 -33.72
CA LEU A 164 -11.22 -13.39 -34.35
C LEU A 164 -11.22 -11.87 -34.13
N ILE A 165 -12.41 -11.25 -34.14
CA ILE A 165 -12.54 -9.80 -33.92
C ILE A 165 -12.42 -9.49 -32.43
N LEU A 166 -12.97 -10.34 -31.57
CA LEU A 166 -12.84 -10.20 -30.12
C LEU A 166 -11.38 -10.28 -29.67
N ASP A 167 -10.62 -11.22 -30.21
CA ASP A 167 -9.19 -11.39 -29.90
C ASP A 167 -8.39 -10.15 -30.37
N LYS A 168 -8.73 -9.58 -31.54
CA LYS A 168 -8.09 -8.33 -32.00
C LYS A 168 -8.50 -7.11 -31.20
N LEU A 169 -9.76 -7.03 -30.76
CA LEU A 169 -10.22 -5.98 -29.86
C LEU A 169 -9.44 -6.03 -28.54
N LEU A 170 -9.24 -7.24 -27.99
CA LEU A 170 -8.43 -7.46 -26.79
C LEU A 170 -6.98 -7.00 -26.98
N GLU A 171 -6.35 -7.36 -28.11
CA GLU A 171 -4.99 -6.93 -28.44
C GLU A 171 -4.88 -5.40 -28.58
N CYS A 172 -5.85 -4.73 -29.22
CA CYS A 172 -5.85 -3.27 -29.33
C CYS A 172 -5.91 -2.59 -27.95
N ILE A 173 -6.76 -3.06 -27.05
CA ILE A 173 -6.91 -2.47 -25.71
C ILE A 173 -5.66 -2.69 -24.87
N LYS A 174 -5.03 -3.86 -24.98
CA LYS A 174 -3.71 -4.13 -24.37
C LYS A 174 -2.63 -3.13 -24.80
N VAL A 175 -2.66 -2.71 -26.06
CA VAL A 175 -1.73 -1.69 -26.58
C VAL A 175 -2.10 -0.31 -26.01
N LEU A 176 -3.39 0.02 -25.88
CA LEU A 176 -3.85 1.29 -25.29
C LEU A 176 -3.41 1.48 -23.85
N HIS A 177 -3.32 0.41 -23.06
CA HIS A 177 -2.85 0.48 -21.68
C HIS A 177 -1.45 1.14 -21.55
N GLN A 178 -0.61 1.08 -22.58
CA GLN A 178 0.73 1.69 -22.58
C GLN A 178 0.71 3.22 -22.67
N TYR A 179 -0.38 3.83 -23.13
CA TYR A 179 -0.47 5.28 -23.37
C TYR A 179 -1.05 6.05 -22.17
N ASN A 180 -1.71 5.37 -21.23
CA ASN A 180 -2.30 5.94 -20.01
C ASN A 180 -3.16 7.20 -20.26
N ASP A 181 -3.97 7.16 -21.33
CA ASP A 181 -4.86 8.25 -21.73
C ASP A 181 -6.02 8.44 -20.72
N GLU A 182 -6.39 9.67 -20.43
CA GLU A 182 -7.44 9.99 -19.45
C GLU A 182 -8.83 9.51 -19.87
N TYR A 183 -9.60 8.93 -18.94
CA TYR A 183 -10.94 8.39 -19.21
C TYR A 183 -11.91 9.40 -19.84
N GLU A 184 -11.92 10.65 -19.34
CA GLU A 184 -12.79 11.71 -19.85
C GLU A 184 -12.45 12.08 -21.31
N PHE A 185 -11.16 12.13 -21.64
CA PHE A 185 -10.69 12.36 -23.01
C PHE A 185 -11.14 11.22 -23.92
N ILE A 186 -10.97 9.96 -23.50
CA ILE A 186 -11.35 8.80 -24.29
C ILE A 186 -12.86 8.80 -24.56
N CYS A 187 -13.69 9.00 -23.54
CA CYS A 187 -15.14 8.96 -23.67
C CYS A 187 -15.73 10.13 -24.48
N SER A 188 -15.02 11.26 -24.56
CA SER A 188 -15.45 12.40 -25.36
C SER A 188 -15.10 12.27 -26.85
N HIS A 189 -14.10 11.45 -27.20
CA HIS A 189 -13.61 11.31 -28.57
C HIS A 189 -13.91 9.95 -29.21
N TYR A 190 -14.16 8.90 -28.41
CA TYR A 190 -14.32 7.52 -28.90
C TYR A 190 -15.50 6.79 -28.24
N GLU A 191 -16.17 5.92 -28.99
CA GLU A 191 -17.34 5.15 -28.51
C GLU A 191 -16.95 3.75 -27.97
N TRP A 192 -15.69 3.32 -28.12
CA TRP A 192 -15.27 1.97 -27.77
C TRP A 192 -15.53 1.59 -26.30
N PRO A 193 -15.41 2.46 -25.28
CA PRO A 193 -15.76 2.11 -23.91
C PRO A 193 -17.25 1.81 -23.73
N GLN A 194 -18.11 2.55 -24.45
CA GLN A 194 -19.55 2.30 -24.45
C GLN A 194 -19.88 1.01 -25.22
N ASN A 195 -19.24 0.79 -26.37
CA ASN A 195 -19.45 -0.39 -27.21
C ASN A 195 -19.02 -1.68 -26.49
N THR A 196 -17.87 -1.68 -25.80
CA THR A 196 -17.42 -2.82 -24.97
C THR A 196 -18.39 -3.08 -23.83
N ARG A 197 -18.93 -2.03 -23.18
CA ARG A 197 -19.96 -2.18 -22.12
C ARG A 197 -21.22 -2.87 -22.64
N ILE A 198 -21.73 -2.44 -23.80
CA ILE A 198 -22.88 -3.07 -24.46
C ILE A 198 -22.57 -4.54 -24.80
N LEU A 199 -21.38 -4.80 -25.33
CA LEU A 199 -20.94 -6.13 -25.71
C LEU A 199 -20.88 -7.08 -24.50
N VAL A 200 -20.27 -6.65 -23.40
CA VAL A 200 -20.17 -7.44 -22.15
C VAL A 200 -21.56 -7.66 -21.54
N ASN A 201 -22.43 -6.64 -21.52
CA ASN A 201 -23.80 -6.79 -21.03
C ASN A 201 -24.60 -7.83 -21.83
N ARG A 202 -24.46 -7.85 -23.16
CA ARG A 202 -25.08 -8.86 -24.02
C ARG A 202 -24.48 -10.25 -23.80
N PHE A 203 -23.16 -10.33 -23.64
CA PHE A 203 -22.47 -11.58 -23.33
C PHE A 203 -23.00 -12.22 -22.04
N LEU A 204 -23.06 -11.47 -20.94
CA LEU A 204 -23.52 -11.97 -19.64
C LEU A 204 -24.99 -12.40 -19.64
N LYS A 205 -25.82 -11.84 -20.55
CA LYS A 205 -27.23 -12.21 -20.74
C LYS A 205 -27.44 -13.36 -21.74
N THR A 206 -26.40 -13.79 -22.44
CA THR A 206 -26.48 -14.88 -23.40
C THR A 206 -26.44 -16.23 -22.67
N LYS A 207 -27.23 -17.20 -23.15
CA LYS A 207 -27.30 -18.53 -22.52
C LYS A 207 -25.93 -19.21 -22.55
N THR A 208 -25.48 -19.71 -21.40
CA THR A 208 -24.15 -20.34 -21.22
C THR A 208 -23.87 -21.48 -22.19
N GLU A 209 -24.91 -22.24 -22.58
CA GLU A 209 -24.82 -23.35 -23.54
C GLU A 209 -24.37 -22.94 -24.95
N LEU A 210 -24.52 -21.66 -25.31
CA LEU A 210 -24.16 -21.13 -26.63
C LEU A 210 -22.73 -20.58 -26.68
N ILE A 211 -22.04 -20.54 -25.53
CA ILE A 211 -20.73 -19.90 -25.36
C ILE A 211 -19.69 -20.99 -25.07
N THR A 212 -18.66 -21.07 -25.90
CA THR A 212 -17.51 -21.94 -25.65
C THR A 212 -16.68 -21.42 -24.47
N ASP A 213 -15.99 -22.31 -23.76
CA ASP A 213 -15.15 -21.92 -22.62
C ASP A 213 -14.07 -20.91 -23.03
N ASP A 214 -13.46 -21.11 -24.19
CA ASP A 214 -12.46 -20.23 -24.76
C ASP A 214 -13.01 -18.83 -25.10
N THR A 215 -14.22 -18.72 -25.64
CA THR A 215 -14.87 -17.40 -25.83
C THR A 215 -15.14 -16.72 -24.49
N ARG A 216 -15.57 -17.48 -23.47
CA ARG A 216 -15.81 -16.95 -22.12
C ARG A 216 -14.52 -16.37 -21.52
N VAL A 217 -13.39 -17.02 -21.73
CA VAL A 217 -12.08 -16.53 -21.31
C VAL A 217 -11.74 -15.22 -22.00
N SER A 218 -11.86 -15.13 -23.33
CA SER A 218 -11.61 -13.88 -24.06
C SER A 218 -12.47 -12.72 -23.56
N PHE A 219 -13.72 -12.97 -23.12
CA PHE A 219 -14.59 -11.93 -22.55
C PHE A 219 -14.14 -11.42 -21.19
N PHE A 220 -13.77 -12.30 -20.27
CA PHE A 220 -13.28 -11.85 -18.96
C PHE A 220 -11.92 -11.16 -19.08
N CYS A 221 -11.05 -11.66 -19.98
CA CYS A 221 -9.83 -10.95 -20.33
C CYS A 221 -10.15 -9.55 -20.89
N LEU A 222 -11.13 -9.43 -21.81
CA LEU A 222 -11.54 -8.12 -22.34
C LEU A 222 -11.98 -7.17 -21.23
N VAL A 223 -12.77 -7.64 -20.27
CA VAL A 223 -13.18 -6.82 -19.12
C VAL A 223 -11.98 -6.36 -18.31
N LYS A 224 -11.04 -7.26 -17.98
CA LYS A 224 -9.81 -6.89 -17.28
C LYS A 224 -9.04 -5.80 -18.03
N GLU A 225 -8.75 -6.01 -19.31
CA GLU A 225 -7.93 -5.06 -20.08
C GLU A 225 -8.64 -3.71 -20.27
N VAL A 226 -9.97 -3.70 -20.43
CA VAL A 226 -10.76 -2.46 -20.44
C VAL A 226 -10.57 -1.72 -19.12
N VAL A 227 -10.81 -2.39 -17.98
CA VAL A 227 -10.71 -1.76 -16.66
C VAL A 227 -9.27 -1.32 -16.33
N GLU A 228 -8.24 -2.05 -16.77
CA GLU A 228 -6.84 -1.62 -16.67
C GLU A 228 -6.51 -0.40 -17.54
N THR A 229 -7.22 -0.19 -18.65
CA THR A 229 -6.98 0.92 -19.57
C THR A 229 -7.74 2.19 -19.15
N VAL A 230 -9.00 2.06 -18.76
CA VAL A 230 -9.88 3.21 -18.46
C VAL A 230 -10.24 3.38 -16.99
N GLY A 231 -9.85 2.45 -16.13
CA GLY A 231 -10.14 2.48 -14.70
C GLY A 231 -11.57 2.06 -14.34
N ILE A 232 -11.88 2.20 -13.05
CA ILE A 232 -13.18 1.81 -12.47
C ILE A 232 -14.34 2.64 -13.02
N GLU A 233 -14.08 3.84 -13.53
CA GLU A 233 -15.07 4.75 -14.13
C GLU A 233 -15.86 4.13 -15.28
N TRP A 234 -15.31 3.10 -15.92
CA TRP A 234 -16.02 2.31 -16.91
C TRP A 234 -17.31 1.68 -16.38
N PHE A 235 -17.41 1.40 -15.08
CA PHE A 235 -18.62 0.87 -14.44
C PHE A 235 -19.65 1.95 -14.10
N ALA A 236 -19.25 3.22 -13.98
CA ALA A 236 -20.10 4.30 -13.48
C ALA A 236 -21.39 4.47 -14.29
N SER A 237 -21.32 4.26 -15.62
CA SER A 237 -22.48 4.43 -16.49
C SER A 237 -23.47 3.25 -16.47
N ASP A 238 -23.12 2.08 -15.93
CA ASP A 238 -24.01 0.91 -15.84
C ASP A 238 -23.66 0.05 -14.60
N VAL A 239 -24.10 0.49 -13.43
CA VAL A 239 -23.93 -0.26 -12.17
C VAL A 239 -24.60 -1.64 -12.23
N SER A 240 -25.68 -1.80 -13.01
CA SER A 240 -26.35 -3.10 -13.16
C SER A 240 -25.46 -4.12 -13.87
N LEU A 241 -24.62 -3.67 -14.80
CA LEU A 241 -23.60 -4.51 -15.42
C LEU A 241 -22.58 -5.01 -14.37
N LEU A 242 -22.07 -4.12 -13.52
CA LEU A 242 -21.10 -4.47 -12.48
C LEU A 242 -21.68 -5.55 -11.54
N VAL A 243 -22.91 -5.36 -11.06
CA VAL A 243 -23.58 -6.34 -10.19
C VAL A 243 -23.73 -7.70 -10.89
N LEU A 244 -24.17 -7.72 -12.16
CA LEU A 244 -24.32 -8.97 -12.91
C LEU A 244 -22.97 -9.67 -13.13
N LEU A 245 -21.93 -8.90 -13.47
CA LEU A 245 -20.58 -9.39 -13.71
C LEU A 245 -20.02 -10.05 -12.44
N VAL A 246 -20.13 -9.39 -11.29
CA VAL A 246 -19.68 -9.92 -9.99
C VAL A 246 -20.39 -11.23 -9.68
N LEU A 247 -21.72 -11.28 -9.81
CA LEU A 247 -22.50 -12.51 -9.55
C LEU A 247 -22.06 -13.68 -10.45
N VAL A 248 -21.80 -13.42 -11.73
CA VAL A 248 -21.32 -14.45 -12.66
C VAL A 248 -19.91 -14.90 -12.28
N LEU A 249 -19.02 -13.96 -11.91
CA LEU A 249 -17.64 -14.28 -11.52
C LEU A 249 -17.56 -15.15 -10.27
N VAL A 250 -18.39 -14.87 -9.25
CA VAL A 250 -18.46 -15.73 -8.04
C VAL A 250 -18.76 -17.18 -8.43
N ILE A 251 -19.71 -17.40 -9.35
CA ILE A 251 -20.04 -18.73 -9.86
C ILE A 251 -18.87 -19.34 -10.64
N GLN A 252 -18.19 -18.56 -11.50
CA GLN A 252 -17.04 -19.06 -12.28
C GLN A 252 -15.84 -19.42 -11.39
N ILE A 253 -15.59 -18.67 -10.32
CA ILE A 253 -14.55 -18.97 -9.33
C ILE A 253 -14.86 -20.30 -8.64
N ARG A 254 -16.11 -20.49 -8.19
CA ARG A 254 -16.54 -21.76 -7.58
C ARG A 254 -16.32 -22.95 -8.51
N ILE A 255 -16.75 -22.84 -9.77
CA ILE A 255 -16.57 -23.89 -10.79
C ILE A 255 -15.08 -24.17 -11.05
N SER A 256 -14.25 -23.12 -11.11
CA SER A 256 -12.81 -23.24 -11.36
C SER A 256 -12.11 -24.01 -10.23
N LEU A 257 -12.41 -23.64 -8.98
CA LEU A 257 -11.79 -24.22 -7.79
C LEU A 257 -12.34 -25.62 -7.44
N ASP A 258 -13.57 -25.96 -7.85
CA ASP A 258 -14.14 -27.32 -7.67
C ASP A 258 -13.41 -28.40 -8.50
N LYS A 259 -12.58 -28.00 -9.48
CA LYS A 259 -11.81 -28.91 -10.34
C LYS A 259 -10.30 -28.67 -10.23
N PRO A 260 -9.65 -29.09 -9.11
CA PRO A 260 -8.25 -28.76 -8.79
C PRO A 260 -7.25 -29.12 -9.90
N GLU A 261 -7.44 -30.26 -10.58
CA GLU A 261 -6.56 -30.74 -11.65
C GLU A 261 -6.55 -29.84 -12.90
N SER A 262 -7.58 -29.01 -13.07
CA SER A 262 -7.81 -28.20 -14.28
C SER A 262 -7.74 -26.69 -14.05
N ILE A 263 -7.30 -26.24 -12.87
CA ILE A 263 -7.23 -24.81 -12.55
C ILE A 263 -6.27 -24.12 -13.53
N ASN A 264 -6.82 -23.17 -14.28
CA ASN A 264 -6.04 -22.21 -15.06
C ASN A 264 -5.80 -20.97 -14.20
N THR A 265 -4.56 -20.82 -13.73
CA THR A 265 -4.14 -19.75 -12.81
C THR A 265 -4.24 -18.37 -13.43
N GLN A 266 -3.97 -18.24 -14.72
CA GLN A 266 -4.08 -16.96 -15.44
C GLN A 266 -5.54 -16.49 -15.47
N ILE A 267 -6.47 -17.39 -15.77
CA ILE A 267 -7.90 -17.08 -15.80
C ILE A 267 -8.42 -16.76 -14.40
N LEU A 268 -8.01 -17.53 -13.39
CA LEU A 268 -8.40 -17.28 -12.00
C LEU A 268 -7.93 -15.91 -11.51
N ALA A 269 -6.70 -15.51 -11.88
CA ALA A 269 -6.17 -14.17 -11.60
C ALA A 269 -7.01 -13.07 -12.26
N VAL A 270 -7.48 -13.27 -13.50
CA VAL A 270 -8.41 -12.34 -14.16
C VAL A 270 -9.70 -12.19 -13.36
N TYR A 271 -10.26 -13.29 -12.85
CA TYR A 271 -11.49 -13.25 -12.05
C TYR A 271 -11.33 -12.45 -10.76
N PHE A 272 -10.25 -12.72 -10.01
CA PHE A 272 -9.98 -11.99 -8.77
C PHE A 272 -9.62 -10.53 -9.01
N TYR A 273 -8.90 -10.20 -10.07
CA TYR A 273 -8.65 -8.81 -10.46
C TYR A 273 -9.95 -8.03 -10.67
N ILE A 274 -10.92 -8.61 -11.39
CA ILE A 274 -12.21 -7.94 -11.62
C ILE A 274 -12.98 -7.78 -10.30
N LEU A 275 -12.91 -8.76 -9.39
CA LEU A 275 -13.53 -8.63 -8.06
C LEU A 275 -12.86 -7.56 -7.20
N GLU A 276 -11.53 -7.43 -7.25
CA GLU A 276 -10.78 -6.35 -6.60
C GLU A 276 -11.26 -4.98 -7.11
N MET A 277 -11.33 -4.80 -8.44
CA MET A 277 -11.84 -3.56 -9.03
C MET A 277 -13.29 -3.27 -8.61
N ALA A 278 -14.12 -4.31 -8.48
CA ALA A 278 -15.49 -4.17 -7.99
C ALA A 278 -15.57 -3.73 -6.53
N ILE A 279 -14.62 -4.16 -5.67
CA ILE A 279 -14.54 -3.67 -4.29
C ILE A 279 -14.10 -2.21 -4.26
N ARG A 280 -13.12 -1.80 -5.09
CA ARG A 280 -12.71 -0.39 -5.17
C ARG A 280 -13.89 0.52 -5.57
N CYS A 281 -14.79 0.04 -6.44
CA CYS A 281 -16.05 0.74 -6.73
C CYS A 281 -16.96 0.90 -5.49
N VAL A 282 -16.89 -0.02 -4.52
CA VAL A 282 -17.67 0.04 -3.27
C VAL A 282 -17.07 1.03 -2.27
N GLU A 283 -15.74 1.14 -2.23
CA GLU A 283 -15.04 2.08 -1.34
C GLU A 283 -15.25 3.53 -1.76
N GLU A 284 -15.47 3.80 -3.04
CA GLU A 284 -15.73 5.14 -3.56
C GLU A 284 -17.17 5.60 -3.21
N PRO A 285 -17.37 6.51 -2.23
CA PRO A 285 -18.67 6.80 -1.63
C PRO A 285 -19.67 7.45 -2.60
N SER A 286 -19.18 8.03 -3.70
CA SER A 286 -20.00 8.67 -4.73
C SER A 286 -20.40 7.72 -5.87
N PHE A 287 -19.84 6.52 -5.91
CA PHE A 287 -19.89 5.65 -7.10
C PHE A 287 -21.12 4.72 -7.12
N LEU A 288 -21.52 4.17 -5.97
CA LEU A 288 -22.60 3.18 -5.87
C LEU A 288 -23.70 3.61 -4.88
N GLU A 289 -24.94 3.28 -5.22
CA GLU A 289 -26.04 3.27 -4.24
C GLU A 289 -25.81 2.15 -3.20
N ASP A 290 -26.16 2.41 -1.93
CA ASP A 290 -26.01 1.47 -0.81
C ASP A 290 -26.51 0.05 -1.11
N SER A 291 -27.63 -0.06 -1.86
CA SER A 291 -28.23 -1.34 -2.20
C SER A 291 -27.38 -2.16 -3.18
N ALA A 292 -26.66 -1.50 -4.09
CA ALA A 292 -25.75 -2.15 -5.03
C ALA A 292 -24.41 -2.47 -4.35
N ALA A 293 -23.89 -1.52 -3.57
CA ALA A 293 -22.68 -1.70 -2.75
C ALA A 293 -22.78 -2.92 -1.84
N THR A 294 -23.90 -3.04 -1.09
CA THR A 294 -24.16 -4.19 -0.20
C THR A 294 -24.19 -5.52 -0.95
N LYS A 295 -24.81 -5.56 -2.14
CA LYS A 295 -24.87 -6.78 -2.96
C LYS A 295 -23.50 -7.19 -3.48
N ILE A 296 -22.69 -6.23 -3.95
CA ILE A 296 -21.34 -6.48 -4.44
C ILE A 296 -20.47 -6.96 -3.28
N ALA A 297 -20.44 -6.26 -2.15
CA ALA A 297 -19.68 -6.65 -0.96
C ALA A 297 -20.06 -8.06 -0.48
N SER A 298 -21.36 -8.39 -0.39
CA SER A 298 -21.80 -9.73 -0.01
C SER A 298 -21.37 -10.80 -1.01
N SER A 299 -21.40 -10.50 -2.30
CA SER A 299 -21.00 -11.45 -3.35
C SER A 299 -19.50 -11.68 -3.37
N VAL A 300 -18.70 -10.63 -3.18
CA VAL A 300 -17.24 -10.75 -3.08
C VAL A 300 -16.85 -11.51 -1.81
N ARG A 301 -17.51 -11.24 -0.67
CA ARG A 301 -17.38 -12.04 0.54
C ARG A 301 -17.64 -13.52 0.29
N GLU A 302 -18.68 -13.86 -0.48
CA GLU A 302 -18.96 -15.26 -0.84
C GLU A 302 -17.86 -15.91 -1.70
N ALA A 303 -17.20 -15.16 -2.58
CA ALA A 303 -16.05 -15.64 -3.33
C ALA A 303 -14.81 -15.81 -2.44
N ALA A 304 -14.57 -14.88 -1.50
CA ALA A 304 -13.49 -14.96 -0.52
C ALA A 304 -13.67 -16.17 0.41
N LEU A 305 -14.87 -16.35 0.96
CA LEU A 305 -15.20 -17.48 1.84
C LEU A 305 -14.94 -18.82 1.14
N TYR A 306 -15.46 -18.99 -0.07
CA TYR A 306 -15.24 -20.23 -0.83
C TYR A 306 -13.77 -20.45 -1.18
N SER A 307 -13.06 -19.40 -1.57
CA SER A 307 -11.62 -19.47 -1.90
C SER A 307 -10.77 -19.88 -0.69
N ILE A 308 -11.08 -19.34 0.49
CA ILE A 308 -10.39 -19.68 1.73
C ILE A 308 -10.75 -21.10 2.18
N GLU A 309 -12.03 -21.48 2.15
CA GLU A 309 -12.47 -22.84 2.49
C GLU A 309 -11.78 -23.89 1.61
N TYR A 310 -11.71 -23.63 0.30
CA TYR A 310 -10.99 -24.49 -0.64
C TYR A 310 -9.49 -24.59 -0.26
N TRP A 311 -8.83 -23.46 0.00
CA TRP A 311 -7.40 -23.45 0.29
C TRP A 311 -7.08 -24.19 1.59
N VAL A 312 -7.83 -23.90 2.65
CA VAL A 312 -7.68 -24.57 3.95
C VAL A 312 -7.93 -26.06 3.81
N LYS A 313 -9.01 -26.47 3.14
CA LYS A 313 -9.34 -27.89 2.93
C LYS A 313 -8.23 -28.62 2.16
N ALA A 314 -7.73 -28.04 1.07
CA ALA A 314 -6.65 -28.63 0.29
C ALA A 314 -5.37 -28.82 1.13
N LYS A 315 -5.09 -27.89 2.07
CA LYS A 315 -3.97 -28.01 3.00
C LYS A 315 -4.19 -29.03 4.10
N GLU A 316 -5.40 -29.13 4.65
CA GLU A 316 -5.78 -30.14 5.64
C GLU A 316 -5.74 -31.56 5.06
N GLU A 317 -6.07 -31.70 3.77
CA GLU A 317 -6.03 -32.98 3.04
C GLU A 317 -4.62 -33.32 2.47
N GLU A 318 -3.61 -32.51 2.78
CA GLU A 318 -2.23 -32.61 2.25
C GLU A 318 -2.16 -32.66 0.71
N GLU A 319 -3.11 -32.03 0.03
CA GLU A 319 -3.11 -31.93 -1.43
C GLU A 319 -2.01 -30.96 -1.90
N ASN A 320 -1.25 -31.39 -2.91
CA ASN A 320 -0.20 -30.57 -3.49
C ASN A 320 -0.78 -29.55 -4.48
N LEU A 321 -1.20 -28.40 -3.96
CA LEU A 321 -1.57 -27.24 -4.78
C LEU A 321 -0.36 -26.70 -5.53
N LYS A 322 -0.55 -26.33 -6.80
CA LYS A 322 0.46 -25.61 -7.58
C LYS A 322 0.77 -24.26 -6.92
N GLU A 323 2.04 -23.89 -6.85
CA GLU A 323 2.48 -22.66 -6.18
C GLU A 323 1.81 -21.41 -6.77
N GLU A 324 1.57 -21.38 -8.09
CA GLU A 324 0.92 -20.25 -8.74
C GLU A 324 -0.54 -20.09 -8.33
N VAL A 325 -1.24 -21.18 -7.97
CA VAL A 325 -2.62 -21.11 -7.45
C VAL A 325 -2.62 -20.47 -6.07
N GLU A 326 -1.67 -20.85 -5.22
CA GLU A 326 -1.55 -20.30 -3.86
C GLU A 326 -1.24 -18.81 -3.88
N VAL A 327 -0.34 -18.36 -4.78
CA VAL A 327 -0.03 -16.94 -4.92
C VAL A 327 -1.27 -16.15 -5.37
N VAL A 328 -2.06 -16.70 -6.30
CA VAL A 328 -3.28 -16.04 -6.78
C VAL A 328 -4.34 -15.94 -5.67
N LEU A 329 -4.52 -17.01 -4.88
CA LEU A 329 -5.41 -17.01 -3.71
C LEU A 329 -4.93 -16.02 -2.63
N TYR A 330 -3.64 -16.06 -2.31
CA TYR A 330 -3.01 -15.15 -1.37
C TYR A 330 -3.26 -13.68 -1.74
N ARG A 331 -3.01 -13.30 -3.01
CA ARG A 331 -3.18 -11.90 -3.46
C ARG A 331 -4.63 -11.43 -3.29
N PHE A 332 -5.59 -12.27 -3.67
CA PHE A 332 -7.01 -11.96 -3.53
C PHE A 332 -7.42 -11.82 -2.06
N ILE A 333 -7.00 -12.75 -1.20
CA ILE A 333 -7.36 -12.73 0.22
C ILE A 333 -6.73 -11.53 0.93
N SER A 334 -5.44 -11.22 0.67
CA SER A 334 -4.80 -10.02 1.21
C SER A 334 -5.53 -8.74 0.79
N CYS A 335 -5.94 -8.64 -0.48
CA CYS A 335 -6.75 -7.51 -0.95
C CYS A 335 -8.08 -7.38 -0.18
N VAL A 336 -8.81 -8.48 -0.01
CA VAL A 336 -10.08 -8.48 0.75
C VAL A 336 -9.87 -8.06 2.20
N LEU A 337 -8.79 -8.51 2.85
CA LEU A 337 -8.47 -8.15 4.24
C LEU A 337 -8.13 -6.66 4.40
N THR A 338 -7.38 -6.08 3.45
CA THR A 338 -7.03 -4.64 3.47
C THR A 338 -8.28 -3.75 3.46
N ILE A 339 -9.33 -4.17 2.73
CA ILE A 339 -10.56 -3.39 2.52
C ILE A 339 -11.62 -3.68 3.60
N GLY A 340 -11.19 -4.06 4.81
CA GLY A 340 -12.09 -4.36 5.93
C GLY A 340 -12.83 -5.69 5.83
N GLY A 341 -12.43 -6.58 4.92
CA GLY A 341 -13.02 -7.91 4.78
C GLY A 341 -12.76 -8.83 5.97
N ALA A 342 -11.84 -8.47 6.88
CA ALA A 342 -11.61 -9.20 8.12
C ALA A 342 -12.89 -9.33 8.97
N GLU A 343 -13.69 -8.26 9.08
CA GLU A 343 -14.97 -8.26 9.80
C GLU A 343 -16.06 -9.05 9.06
N MET A 344 -15.90 -9.23 7.75
CA MET A 344 -16.87 -9.90 6.90
C MET A 344 -16.70 -11.42 6.89
N LEU A 345 -15.54 -11.94 7.30
CA LEU A 345 -15.19 -13.35 7.24
C LEU A 345 -15.30 -14.04 8.62
N PRO A 346 -15.62 -15.34 8.68
CA PRO A 346 -15.66 -16.05 9.95
C PRO A 346 -14.29 -16.13 10.62
N GLU A 347 -14.21 -15.80 11.92
CA GLU A 347 -12.94 -15.81 12.69
C GLU A 347 -12.21 -17.16 12.66
N ASP A 348 -12.94 -18.29 12.79
CA ASP A 348 -12.37 -19.64 12.70
C ASP A 348 -11.67 -19.90 11.36
N LEU A 349 -12.21 -19.32 10.29
CA LEU A 349 -11.67 -19.50 8.95
C LEU A 349 -10.40 -18.65 8.75
N ILE A 350 -10.40 -17.41 9.25
CA ILE A 350 -9.21 -16.55 9.27
C ILE A 350 -8.10 -17.22 10.10
N TRP A 351 -8.45 -17.81 11.24
CA TRP A 351 -7.52 -18.55 12.10
C TRP A 351 -6.82 -19.68 11.36
N LYS A 352 -7.56 -20.48 10.60
CA LYS A 352 -7.00 -21.58 9.80
C LYS A 352 -6.21 -21.08 8.58
N CYS A 353 -6.62 -19.96 7.98
CA CYS A 353 -5.97 -19.39 6.80
C CYS A 353 -4.68 -18.63 7.12
N SER A 354 -4.58 -18.02 8.30
CA SER A 354 -3.44 -17.17 8.72
C SER A 354 -2.07 -17.84 8.53
N PRO A 355 -1.83 -19.09 8.99
CA PRO A 355 -0.55 -19.77 8.77
C PRO A 355 -0.22 -19.97 7.29
N HIS A 356 -1.22 -20.18 6.43
CA HIS A 356 -1.03 -20.38 4.99
C HIS A 356 -0.67 -19.07 4.28
N LEU A 357 -1.32 -17.96 4.66
CA LEU A 357 -0.96 -16.63 4.18
C LEU A 357 0.49 -16.30 4.56
N PHE A 358 0.86 -16.52 5.82
CA PHE A 358 2.20 -16.26 6.31
C PHE A 358 3.27 -17.15 5.65
N HIS A 359 2.94 -18.42 5.37
CA HIS A 359 3.84 -19.30 4.62
C HIS A 359 4.10 -18.79 3.20
N VAL A 360 3.07 -18.32 2.48
CA VAL A 360 3.27 -17.72 1.15
C VAL A 360 4.09 -16.43 1.24
N PHE A 361 3.84 -15.59 2.25
CA PHE A 361 4.63 -14.39 2.54
C PHE A 361 6.13 -14.71 2.66
N GLN A 362 6.51 -15.66 3.53
CA GLN A 362 7.91 -16.06 3.72
C GLN A 362 8.53 -16.70 2.47
N ARG A 363 7.78 -17.57 1.78
CA ARG A 363 8.24 -18.24 0.55
C ARG A 363 8.50 -17.23 -0.56
N SER A 364 7.61 -16.26 -0.75
CA SER A 364 7.78 -15.22 -1.78
C SER A 364 9.03 -14.36 -1.55
N ILE A 365 9.33 -14.00 -0.30
CA ILE A 365 10.58 -13.30 0.07
C ILE A 365 11.80 -14.16 -0.30
N THR A 366 11.77 -15.45 0.04
CA THR A 366 12.87 -16.39 -0.26
C THR A 366 13.09 -16.57 -1.77
N ASN A 367 12.01 -16.51 -2.55
CA ASN A 367 12.05 -16.60 -4.01
C ASN A 367 12.47 -15.28 -4.70
N GLY A 368 12.66 -14.19 -3.95
CA GLY A 368 13.04 -12.87 -4.47
C GLY A 368 11.89 -12.05 -5.04
N ASP A 369 10.63 -12.47 -4.83
CA ASP A 369 9.46 -11.65 -5.16
C ASP A 369 9.15 -10.72 -4.00
N CYS A 370 9.37 -9.43 -4.22
CA CYS A 370 9.15 -8.40 -3.22
C CYS A 370 7.75 -7.76 -3.30
N THR A 371 7.03 -7.97 -4.39
CA THR A 371 5.71 -7.36 -4.64
C THR A 371 4.59 -8.11 -3.93
N THR A 372 4.62 -9.43 -3.97
CA THR A 372 3.60 -10.28 -3.33
C THR A 372 3.60 -10.12 -1.79
N PRO A 373 4.75 -10.18 -1.08
CA PRO A 373 4.76 -10.04 0.37
C PRO A 373 4.22 -8.69 0.87
N ARG A 374 4.52 -7.60 0.14
CA ARG A 374 4.07 -6.24 0.47
C ARG A 374 2.56 -6.15 0.72
N LEU A 375 1.75 -6.90 -0.05
CA LEU A 375 0.29 -6.94 0.07
C LEU A 375 -0.22 -7.39 1.45
N LEU A 376 0.56 -8.16 2.21
CA LEU A 376 0.12 -8.65 3.53
C LEU A 376 0.54 -7.73 4.68
N LEU A 377 1.49 -6.79 4.48
CA LEU A 377 1.94 -5.90 5.56
C LEU A 377 0.77 -5.16 6.25
N PRO A 378 -0.15 -4.51 5.52
CA PRO A 378 -1.30 -3.84 6.16
C PRO A 378 -2.29 -4.81 6.81
N CYS A 379 -2.23 -6.08 6.42
CA CYS A 379 -3.14 -7.13 6.87
C CYS A 379 -2.67 -7.85 8.14
N LEU A 380 -1.38 -7.81 8.49
CA LEU A 380 -0.82 -8.57 9.61
C LEU A 380 -1.54 -8.28 10.93
N ARG A 381 -2.00 -7.04 11.13
CA ARG A 381 -2.78 -6.65 12.31
C ARG A 381 -4.08 -7.45 12.49
N PHE A 382 -4.70 -7.90 11.39
CA PHE A 382 -5.95 -8.65 11.40
C PHE A 382 -5.75 -10.17 11.52
N LEU A 383 -4.52 -10.65 11.31
CA LEU A 383 -4.23 -12.08 11.38
C LEU A 383 -4.05 -12.53 12.84
N PRO A 384 -4.76 -13.58 13.28
CA PRO A 384 -4.52 -14.18 14.58
C PRO A 384 -3.26 -15.05 14.56
N ASN A 385 -2.65 -15.23 15.74
CA ASN A 385 -1.46 -16.07 15.96
C ASN A 385 -0.34 -15.82 14.95
N LEU A 386 0.20 -14.61 14.96
CA LEU A 386 1.40 -14.31 14.18
C LEU A 386 2.59 -15.12 14.73
N PRO A 387 3.42 -15.74 13.86
CA PRO A 387 4.63 -16.42 14.31
C PRO A 387 5.65 -15.44 14.91
N GLU A 388 6.48 -15.91 15.84
CA GLU A 388 7.54 -15.10 16.47
C GLU A 388 8.62 -14.62 15.47
N ASP A 389 8.70 -15.26 14.30
CA ASP A 389 9.58 -14.90 13.18
C ASP A 389 8.98 -13.82 12.26
N THR A 390 7.80 -13.27 12.58
CA THR A 390 7.15 -12.21 11.81
C THR A 390 8.03 -10.98 11.70
N VAL A 391 8.64 -10.54 12.81
CA VAL A 391 9.54 -9.39 12.82
C VAL A 391 10.76 -9.60 11.91
N ILE A 392 11.30 -10.82 11.85
CA ILE A 392 12.42 -11.15 10.95
C ILE A 392 11.95 -11.08 9.49
N SER A 393 10.78 -11.63 9.20
CA SER A 393 10.24 -11.70 7.85
C SER A 393 9.91 -10.30 7.30
N ILE A 394 9.46 -9.36 8.14
CA ILE A 394 9.28 -7.94 7.78
C ILE A 394 10.64 -7.30 7.42
N VAL A 395 11.68 -7.55 8.22
CA VAL A 395 13.02 -7.03 7.94
C VAL A 395 13.62 -7.65 6.67
N ASP A 396 13.45 -8.95 6.47
CA ASP A 396 13.96 -9.66 5.28
C ASP A 396 13.35 -9.12 3.98
N LEU A 397 12.07 -8.73 3.99
CA LEU A 397 11.39 -8.11 2.84
C LEU A 397 12.00 -6.75 2.44
N ILE A 398 12.49 -5.97 3.40
CA ILE A 398 13.10 -4.67 3.12
C ILE A 398 14.54 -4.89 2.65
N ILE A 399 15.27 -5.78 3.33
CA ILE A 399 16.64 -6.13 2.97
C ILE A 399 16.71 -6.70 1.54
N SER A 400 15.72 -7.50 1.12
CA SER A 400 15.70 -8.07 -0.23
C SER A 400 15.55 -7.03 -1.35
N GLN A 401 15.11 -5.80 -1.03
CA GLN A 401 14.91 -4.70 -1.99
C GLN A 401 16.00 -3.62 -1.92
N PHE A 402 16.84 -3.62 -0.89
CA PHE A 402 17.84 -2.57 -0.69
C PHE A 402 19.15 -2.88 -1.46
N PRO A 403 19.82 -1.90 -2.09
CA PRO A 403 19.48 -0.47 -2.18
C PRO A 403 18.73 -0.05 -3.46
N ASP A 404 18.64 -0.93 -4.46
CA ASP A 404 18.24 -0.55 -5.83
C ASP A 404 16.73 -0.77 -6.16
N GLY A 405 15.95 -1.31 -5.22
CA GLY A 405 14.50 -1.57 -5.36
C GLY A 405 13.57 -0.54 -4.71
N GLU A 406 12.26 -0.83 -4.68
CA GLU A 406 11.21 0.02 -4.06
C GLU A 406 11.16 -0.11 -2.53
N TRP A 407 12.33 -0.12 -1.88
CA TRP A 407 12.44 -0.29 -0.44
C TRP A 407 11.87 0.89 0.34
N LYS A 408 11.77 2.08 -0.27
CA LYS A 408 11.25 3.32 0.38
C LYS A 408 9.76 3.26 0.69
N GLU A 409 8.94 2.78 -0.25
CA GLU A 409 7.51 2.62 0.03
C GLU A 409 7.28 1.44 0.97
N THR A 410 8.03 0.36 0.75
CA THR A 410 7.94 -0.84 1.59
C THR A 410 8.33 -0.56 3.05
N ILE A 411 9.32 0.31 3.29
CA ILE A 411 9.73 0.64 4.66
C ILE A 411 8.68 1.46 5.40
N ASP A 412 8.00 2.40 4.72
CA ASP A 412 6.92 3.18 5.33
C ASP A 412 5.75 2.27 5.73
N GLU A 413 5.33 1.36 4.84
CA GLU A 413 4.30 0.36 5.13
C GLU A 413 4.72 -0.62 6.24
N ALA A 414 6.00 -1.00 6.28
CA ALA A 414 6.52 -1.87 7.34
C ALA A 414 6.57 -1.16 8.70
N ILE A 415 6.91 0.13 8.73
CA ILE A 415 6.87 0.94 9.96
C ILE A 415 5.44 1.04 10.46
N GLU A 416 4.49 1.39 9.60
CA GLU A 416 3.07 1.46 9.96
C GLU A 416 2.56 0.09 10.44
N CYS A 417 2.97 -1.00 9.79
CA CYS A 417 2.66 -2.35 10.22
C CYS A 417 3.19 -2.62 11.63
N VAL A 418 4.47 -2.34 11.91
CA VAL A 418 5.08 -2.55 13.23
C VAL A 418 4.39 -1.69 14.30
N GLU A 419 4.08 -0.43 14.01
CA GLU A 419 3.34 0.45 14.92
C GLU A 419 1.95 -0.10 15.23
N SER A 420 1.23 -0.61 14.21
CA SER A 420 -0.08 -1.22 14.40
C SER A 420 -0.05 -2.49 15.27
N LEU A 421 1.09 -3.19 15.30
CA LEU A 421 1.31 -4.40 16.09
C LEU A 421 1.85 -4.12 17.50
N LYS A 422 2.16 -2.86 17.87
CA LYS A 422 2.78 -2.51 19.16
C LYS A 422 2.03 -3.03 20.40
N SER A 423 0.72 -3.23 20.29
CA SER A 423 -0.14 -3.77 21.37
C SER A 423 -0.13 -5.30 21.49
N ARG A 424 0.58 -6.02 20.60
CA ARG A 424 0.63 -7.48 20.52
C ARG A 424 2.04 -7.95 20.82
N SER A 425 2.19 -9.03 21.59
CA SER A 425 3.50 -9.58 21.94
C SER A 425 3.84 -10.89 21.23
N GLU A 426 2.89 -11.48 20.48
CA GLU A 426 3.12 -12.81 19.86
C GLU A 426 4.02 -12.82 18.62
N PHE A 427 4.21 -11.67 17.95
CA PHE A 427 4.87 -11.62 16.64
C PHE A 427 6.41 -11.53 16.71
N TYR A 428 6.98 -11.48 17.92
CA TYR A 428 8.42 -11.49 18.17
C TYR A 428 8.76 -12.14 19.52
N ASN A 429 10.02 -12.58 19.65
CA ASN A 429 10.64 -12.88 20.93
C ASN A 429 11.99 -12.16 21.03
N ASN A 430 12.66 -12.22 22.18
CA ASN A 430 13.94 -11.52 22.38
C ASN A 430 15.03 -11.95 21.38
N GLU A 431 15.05 -13.22 21.00
CA GLU A 431 16.01 -13.78 20.04
C GLU A 431 15.71 -13.32 18.60
N THR A 432 14.43 -13.34 18.19
CA THR A 432 14.02 -12.97 16.84
C THR A 432 14.11 -11.47 16.61
N LEU A 433 13.79 -10.67 17.64
CA LEU A 433 13.95 -9.21 17.62
C LEU A 433 15.43 -8.80 17.58
N ALA A 434 16.29 -9.47 18.36
CA ALA A 434 17.73 -9.24 18.30
C ALA A 434 18.29 -9.59 16.91
N LYS A 435 17.89 -10.74 16.34
CA LYS A 435 18.26 -11.14 14.98
C LYS A 435 17.81 -10.12 13.93
N ALA A 436 16.57 -9.64 14.02
CA ALA A 436 16.02 -8.64 13.12
C ALA A 436 16.84 -7.34 13.15
N ARG A 437 17.19 -6.85 14.35
CA ARG A 437 18.06 -5.68 14.53
C ARG A 437 19.46 -5.88 13.94
N THR A 438 20.09 -7.01 14.21
CA THR A 438 21.43 -7.29 13.66
C THR A 438 21.41 -7.37 12.13
N ARG A 439 20.35 -7.91 11.53
CA ARG A 439 20.21 -8.00 10.06
C ARG A 439 20.07 -6.63 9.41
N ILE A 440 19.20 -5.79 9.97
CA ILE A 440 19.00 -4.44 9.42
C ILE A 440 20.20 -3.54 9.68
N SER A 441 20.84 -3.63 10.86
CA SER A 441 22.04 -2.83 11.18
C SER A 441 23.24 -3.21 10.31
N ALA A 442 23.40 -4.49 9.98
CA ALA A 442 24.48 -4.96 9.11
C ALA A 442 24.33 -4.53 7.65
N THR A 443 23.09 -4.30 7.20
CA THR A 443 22.79 -3.99 5.80
C THR A 443 22.59 -2.49 5.57
N ALA A 444 21.85 -1.83 6.47
CA ALA A 444 21.45 -0.43 6.35
C ALA A 444 21.11 0.18 7.73
N PRO A 445 22.12 0.64 8.49
CA PRO A 445 21.96 1.09 9.88
C PRO A 445 21.15 2.38 10.03
N ASN A 446 21.05 3.20 8.97
CA ASN A 446 20.35 4.50 9.00
C ASN A 446 18.86 4.40 8.62
N LEU A 447 18.30 3.20 8.47
CA LEU A 447 16.88 3.03 8.15
C LEU A 447 16.01 3.35 9.38
N ALA A 448 14.96 4.16 9.19
CA ALA A 448 14.02 4.53 10.25
C ALA A 448 13.37 3.31 10.95
N LEU A 449 13.21 2.19 10.23
CA LEU A 449 12.74 0.94 10.79
C LEU A 449 13.65 0.42 11.91
N TYR A 450 14.98 0.63 11.85
CA TYR A 450 15.87 0.23 12.93
C TYR A 450 15.54 0.97 14.24
N SER A 451 15.32 2.30 14.17
CA SER A 451 14.86 3.10 15.32
C SER A 451 13.55 2.55 15.88
N ARG A 452 12.57 2.31 15.01
CA ARG A 452 11.27 1.75 15.43
C ARG A 452 11.38 0.37 16.05
N LEU A 453 12.22 -0.52 15.50
CA LEU A 453 12.49 -1.82 16.12
C LEU A 453 13.19 -1.68 17.47
N CYS A 454 14.00 -0.64 17.69
CA CYS A 454 14.60 -0.32 18.99
C CYS A 454 13.57 0.26 19.98
N GLU A 455 12.54 0.96 19.51
CA GLU A 455 11.43 1.45 20.34
C GLU A 455 10.48 0.33 20.81
N ILE A 456 10.47 -0.84 20.15
CA ILE A 456 9.77 -2.04 20.67
C ILE A 456 10.35 -2.48 22.04
N ILE A 457 11.51 -1.95 22.49
CA ILE A 457 12.16 -2.25 23.78
C ILE A 457 11.67 -1.38 24.96
N GLU A 458 10.40 -1.01 25.04
CA GLU A 458 9.89 -0.45 26.30
C GLU A 458 8.93 -1.40 27.02
N MET A 459 9.37 -2.66 27.12
CA MET A 459 8.83 -3.62 28.10
C MET A 459 9.98 -4.03 29.02
N ILE A 460 9.87 -3.68 30.30
CA ILE A 460 10.88 -4.00 31.34
C ILE A 460 11.20 -5.49 31.31
N ILE A 461 12.50 -5.80 31.20
CA ILE A 461 13.00 -7.17 31.37
C ILE A 461 12.92 -7.50 32.86
N LEU A 462 12.04 -8.44 33.22
CA LEU A 462 12.04 -9.03 34.54
C LEU A 462 13.36 -9.78 34.75
N SER A 463 14.10 -9.43 35.80
CA SER A 463 15.40 -10.03 36.14
C SER A 463 15.29 -10.95 37.36
N GLU A 464 16.30 -11.78 37.61
CA GLU A 464 16.35 -12.52 38.87
C GLU A 464 16.62 -11.54 40.03
N VAL A 465 15.59 -11.30 40.83
CA VAL A 465 15.67 -10.42 42.00
C VAL A 465 15.40 -11.23 43.26
N SER A 466 16.30 -11.13 44.23
CA SER A 466 16.12 -11.74 45.54
C SER A 466 15.17 -10.92 46.42
N GLN A 467 14.31 -11.58 47.20
CA GLN A 467 13.53 -10.89 48.22
C GLN A 467 14.46 -10.14 49.19
N PRO A 468 14.22 -8.84 49.46
CA PRO A 468 15.02 -8.10 50.43
C PRO A 468 14.90 -8.76 51.81
N THR A 469 16.03 -9.00 52.49
CA THR A 469 16.08 -9.64 53.82
C THR A 469 16.29 -8.65 54.97
N GLU A 470 16.65 -7.40 54.66
CA GLU A 470 16.97 -6.36 55.63
C GLU A 470 16.15 -5.09 55.33
N GLY A 471 15.69 -4.39 56.37
CA GLY A 471 14.93 -3.15 56.22
C GLY A 471 13.55 -3.31 55.56
N VAL A 472 12.98 -4.51 55.50
CA VAL A 472 11.62 -4.71 54.91
C VAL A 472 10.57 -4.11 55.84
N ARG A 473 9.80 -3.16 55.32
CA ARG A 473 8.69 -2.51 56.02
C ARG A 473 7.33 -3.16 55.71
N LEU A 474 7.14 -3.56 54.46
CA LEU A 474 5.92 -4.22 54.00
C LEU A 474 6.23 -5.31 52.98
N SER A 475 5.53 -6.44 53.06
CA SER A 475 5.52 -7.45 52.01
C SER A 475 4.08 -7.85 51.74
N GLN A 476 3.59 -7.51 50.56
CA GLN A 476 2.21 -7.73 50.14
C GLN A 476 2.16 -8.71 48.96
N PRO A 477 1.60 -9.92 49.15
CA PRO A 477 1.34 -10.85 48.05
C PRO A 477 0.09 -10.43 47.25
N GLN A 478 -0.11 -11.07 46.10
CA GLN A 478 -1.28 -10.87 45.24
C GLN A 478 -1.42 -9.44 44.71
N VAL A 479 -0.28 -8.86 44.32
CA VAL A 479 -0.20 -7.54 43.69
C VAL A 479 0.10 -7.73 42.22
N VAL A 480 -0.79 -7.26 41.35
CA VAL A 480 -0.58 -7.22 39.91
C VAL A 480 0.21 -5.95 39.58
N ALA A 481 1.35 -6.11 38.91
CA ALA A 481 2.09 -4.97 38.38
C ALA A 481 1.61 -4.69 36.95
N TYR A 482 1.31 -3.43 36.66
CA TYR A 482 1.09 -2.94 35.31
C TYR A 482 2.19 -1.95 34.96
N MET A 483 2.68 -2.06 33.72
CA MET A 483 3.61 -1.10 33.12
C MET A 483 2.83 -0.38 32.04
N GLU A 484 2.74 0.94 32.14
CA GLU A 484 1.76 1.69 31.36
C GLU A 484 0.34 1.10 31.55
N ARG A 485 -0.19 0.41 30.54
CA ARG A 485 -1.52 -0.22 30.57
C ARG A 485 -1.47 -1.75 30.51
N GLU A 486 -0.28 -2.34 30.42
CA GLU A 486 -0.11 -3.79 30.23
C GLU A 486 0.17 -4.49 31.55
N SER A 487 -0.46 -5.65 31.76
CA SER A 487 -0.25 -6.45 32.96
C SER A 487 1.01 -7.30 32.83
N VAL A 488 1.98 -7.06 33.72
CA VAL A 488 3.21 -7.86 33.81
C VAL A 488 2.99 -9.19 34.54
N GLY A 489 1.91 -9.27 35.33
CA GLY A 489 1.49 -10.48 36.04
C GLY A 489 1.22 -10.23 37.51
N GLU A 490 0.79 -11.28 38.23
CA GLU A 490 0.56 -11.26 39.66
C GLU A 490 1.81 -11.68 40.44
N GLY A 491 2.17 -10.91 41.46
CA GLY A 491 3.40 -11.11 42.22
C GLY A 491 3.30 -10.68 43.68
N THR A 492 4.46 -10.55 44.29
CA THR A 492 4.64 -10.04 45.66
C THR A 492 5.40 -8.72 45.60
N LEU A 493 4.78 -7.66 46.13
CA LEU A 493 5.39 -6.35 46.31
C LEU A 493 6.05 -6.29 47.69
N CYS A 494 7.32 -5.90 47.74
CA CYS A 494 8.09 -5.71 48.96
C CYS A 494 8.57 -4.26 49.03
N VAL A 495 8.09 -3.51 50.04
CA VAL A 495 8.57 -2.16 50.34
C VAL A 495 9.63 -2.30 51.43
N ALA A 496 10.87 -1.96 51.10
CA ALA A 496 11.99 -1.92 52.04
C ALA A 496 12.52 -0.50 52.18
N GLU A 497 13.33 -0.25 53.20
CA GLU A 497 13.87 1.08 53.53
C GLU A 497 14.69 1.72 52.40
N ARG A 498 15.32 0.92 51.52
CA ARG A 498 16.20 1.43 50.46
C ARG A 498 15.62 1.29 49.05
N GLN A 499 14.63 0.42 48.88
CA GLN A 499 14.08 0.09 47.57
C GLN A 499 12.69 -0.55 47.67
N VAL A 500 11.94 -0.50 46.57
CA VAL A 500 10.68 -1.18 46.37
C VAL A 500 10.88 -2.30 45.34
N THR A 501 10.63 -3.54 45.72
CA THR A 501 10.87 -4.72 44.88
C THR A 501 9.57 -5.43 44.57
N TRP A 502 9.32 -5.76 43.30
CA TRP A 502 8.21 -6.62 42.90
C TRP A 502 8.72 -7.90 42.24
N ILE A 503 8.16 -9.05 42.63
CA ILE A 503 8.56 -10.38 42.12
C ILE A 503 7.32 -11.14 41.65
N CYS A 504 7.32 -11.56 40.38
CA CYS A 504 6.24 -12.33 39.77
C CYS A 504 6.13 -13.73 40.39
N ARG A 505 4.91 -14.17 40.69
CA ARG A 505 4.66 -15.49 41.29
C ARG A 505 4.95 -16.64 40.33
N SER A 506 4.63 -16.49 39.04
CA SER A 506 4.74 -17.57 38.06
C SER A 506 6.16 -17.77 37.53
N SER A 507 6.90 -16.68 37.30
CA SER A 507 8.26 -16.72 36.75
C SER A 507 9.36 -16.65 37.81
N GLY A 508 9.08 -16.11 39.00
CA GLY A 508 10.10 -15.83 40.01
C GLY A 508 11.04 -14.66 39.65
N LEU A 509 10.80 -14.00 38.52
CA LEU A 509 11.55 -12.84 38.05
C LEU A 509 10.83 -11.55 38.50
N GLY A 510 11.58 -10.45 38.61
CA GLY A 510 11.10 -9.20 39.18
C GLY A 510 11.92 -7.98 38.79
N PHE A 511 11.63 -6.85 39.45
CA PHE A 511 12.41 -5.61 39.36
C PHE A 511 12.46 -4.92 40.73
N SER A 512 13.47 -4.07 40.94
CA SER A 512 13.62 -3.26 42.15
C SER A 512 13.82 -1.79 41.80
N LEU A 513 13.02 -0.91 42.39
CA LEU A 513 13.07 0.54 42.24
C LEU A 513 13.77 1.15 43.47
N THR A 514 14.77 1.98 43.28
CA THR A 514 15.35 2.77 44.38
C THR A 514 14.50 4.03 44.61
N TYR A 515 14.40 4.52 45.85
CA TYR A 515 13.61 5.73 46.10
C TYR A 515 14.05 6.97 45.30
N PRO A 516 15.36 7.23 45.10
CA PRO A 516 15.81 8.32 44.23
C PRO A 516 15.38 8.20 42.76
N SER A 517 15.08 6.98 42.28
CA SER A 517 14.55 6.76 40.92
C SER A 517 13.04 7.03 40.82
N ILE A 518 12.32 7.06 41.94
CA ILE A 518 10.87 7.30 41.98
C ILE A 518 10.63 8.81 41.98
N VAL A 519 10.16 9.34 40.86
CA VAL A 519 9.81 10.76 40.69
C VAL A 519 8.58 11.11 41.54
N LEU A 520 7.56 10.24 41.49
CA LEU A 520 6.37 10.36 42.32
C LEU A 520 5.71 9.01 42.53
N HIS A 521 4.99 8.90 43.64
CA HIS A 521 4.04 7.82 43.87
C HIS A 521 2.76 8.35 44.53
N ALA A 522 1.60 7.81 44.16
CA ALA A 522 0.30 8.25 44.64
C ALA A 522 -0.71 7.10 44.67
N ILE A 523 -1.78 7.24 45.47
CA ILE A 523 -2.95 6.38 45.38
C ILE A 523 -3.83 6.93 44.25
N SER A 524 -4.10 6.11 43.23
CA SER A 524 -5.06 6.43 42.17
C SER A 524 -6.35 5.66 42.38
N THR A 525 -7.46 6.39 42.52
CA THR A 525 -8.82 5.86 42.67
C THR A 525 -9.72 6.18 41.46
N ASP A 526 -9.18 6.85 40.45
CA ASP A 526 -9.93 7.25 39.26
C ASP A 526 -10.13 6.08 38.29
N LEU A 527 -11.33 5.52 38.34
CA LEU A 527 -11.74 4.39 37.49
C LEU A 527 -12.02 4.80 36.03
N SER A 528 -12.06 6.09 35.70
CA SER A 528 -12.26 6.56 34.33
C SER A 528 -10.99 6.46 33.49
N THR A 529 -9.81 6.60 34.11
CA THR A 529 -8.51 6.53 33.45
C THR A 529 -7.87 5.15 33.50
N PHE A 530 -8.12 4.37 34.57
CA PHE A 530 -7.63 3.00 34.74
C PHE A 530 -8.62 2.15 35.55
N PRO A 531 -8.94 0.90 35.17
CA PRO A 531 -10.09 0.15 35.69
C PRO A 531 -10.00 -0.34 37.14
N HIS A 532 -8.89 -0.10 37.84
CA HIS A 532 -8.66 -0.58 39.21
C HIS A 532 -8.02 0.51 40.08
N GLU A 533 -8.35 0.54 41.37
CA GLU A 533 -7.63 1.36 42.34
C GLU A 533 -6.21 0.82 42.53
N CYS A 534 -5.19 1.68 42.47
CA CYS A 534 -3.80 1.25 42.41
C CYS A 534 -2.83 2.25 43.03
N ILE A 535 -1.62 1.79 43.38
CA ILE A 535 -0.48 2.69 43.61
C ILE A 535 0.10 3.05 42.24
N TYR A 536 0.00 4.31 41.87
CA TYR A 536 0.60 4.87 40.66
C TYR A 536 2.00 5.37 40.98
N VAL A 537 2.99 4.98 40.19
CA VAL A 537 4.41 5.31 40.39
C VAL A 537 4.99 5.77 39.06
N VAL A 538 5.67 6.92 39.07
CA VAL A 538 6.48 7.39 37.93
C VAL A 538 7.94 7.25 38.31
N VAL A 539 8.71 6.60 37.44
CA VAL A 539 10.13 6.31 37.64
C VAL A 539 10.94 7.01 36.56
N ASP A 540 12.00 7.71 36.96
CA ASP A 540 13.00 8.24 36.04
C ASP A 540 14.04 7.15 35.76
N ALA A 541 14.03 6.61 34.53
CA ALA A 541 14.93 5.54 34.14
C ALA A 541 16.41 5.94 34.19
N SER A 542 16.73 7.23 34.01
CA SER A 542 18.10 7.74 33.98
C SER A 542 18.77 7.75 35.36
N ARG A 543 17.99 7.91 36.43
CA ARG A 543 18.48 7.95 37.83
C ARG A 543 18.69 6.56 38.43
N SER A 544 18.02 5.54 37.90
CA SER A 544 18.21 4.16 38.36
C SER A 544 19.61 3.60 38.03
N GLU A 545 20.30 4.14 37.02
CA GLU A 545 21.63 3.69 36.58
C GLU A 545 22.76 4.23 37.46
N ARG A 546 22.58 5.40 38.10
CA ARG A 546 23.64 6.10 38.86
C ARG A 546 23.87 5.54 40.27
N HIS A 547 22.82 5.03 40.92
CA HIS A 547 22.85 4.67 42.35
C HIS A 547 22.92 3.17 42.67
N SER A 548 22.94 2.29 41.67
CA SER A 548 22.98 0.83 41.90
C SER A 548 24.17 0.16 41.22
N ARG A 549 24.87 -0.72 41.96
CA ARG A 549 25.82 -1.70 41.39
C ARG A 549 25.11 -2.84 40.63
N GLN A 550 23.79 -2.89 40.71
CA GLN A 550 22.85 -3.73 39.94
C GLN A 550 21.72 -2.80 39.47
N GLY A 551 22.00 -1.93 38.51
CA GLY A 551 20.97 -1.06 37.92
C GLY A 551 19.79 -1.87 37.38
N ILE A 552 18.60 -1.28 37.36
CA ILE A 552 17.54 -1.78 36.49
C ILE A 552 18.08 -1.65 35.08
N SER A 553 18.52 -2.76 34.50
CA SER A 553 19.00 -2.78 33.14
C SER A 553 17.78 -2.89 32.23
N PHE A 554 17.38 -1.76 31.65
CA PHE A 554 16.38 -1.71 30.59
C PHE A 554 16.93 -2.29 29.24
N TYR A 555 18.11 -2.89 29.29
CA TYR A 555 18.81 -3.51 28.17
C TYR A 555 19.26 -4.93 28.56
N THR A 556 19.37 -5.84 27.59
CA THR A 556 19.98 -7.16 27.85
C THR A 556 21.49 -7.00 28.10
N THR A 557 22.14 -7.98 28.75
CA THR A 557 23.61 -7.99 28.93
C THR A 557 24.36 -7.91 27.59
N ALA A 558 23.74 -8.38 26.49
CA ALA A 558 24.27 -8.26 25.13
C ALA A 558 24.01 -6.87 24.51
N ALA A 559 22.91 -6.20 24.86
CA ALA A 559 22.62 -4.84 24.42
C ALA A 559 23.45 -3.76 25.15
N ALA A 560 23.90 -4.04 26.38
CA ALA A 560 24.89 -3.21 27.09
C ALA A 560 26.20 -3.10 26.28
N GLN A 561 26.66 -4.24 25.78
CA GLN A 561 27.87 -4.35 24.96
C GLN A 561 27.71 -3.59 23.64
N ASN A 562 26.54 -3.73 22.99
CA ASN A 562 26.24 -3.03 21.75
C ASN A 562 26.11 -1.51 21.95
N LEU A 563 25.66 -1.02 23.11
CA LEU A 563 25.57 0.41 23.41
C LEU A 563 26.94 1.02 23.70
N GLU A 564 27.83 0.25 24.35
CA GLU A 564 29.24 0.63 24.55
C GLU A 564 30.01 0.66 23.23
N ASP A 565 29.75 -0.31 22.34
CA ASP A 565 30.26 -0.33 20.96
C ASP A 565 29.67 0.82 20.11
N LEU A 566 28.42 1.23 20.34
CA LEU A 566 27.77 2.35 19.65
C LEU A 566 28.32 3.71 20.12
N LYS A 567 28.56 3.89 21.42
CA LYS A 567 29.23 5.08 21.99
C LYS A 567 30.67 5.19 21.51
N LEU A 568 31.38 4.06 21.43
CA LEU A 568 32.73 4.01 20.84
C LEU A 568 32.71 4.35 19.34
N ALA A 569 31.71 3.87 18.59
CA ALA A 569 31.56 4.23 17.18
C ALA A 569 31.19 5.70 16.96
N GLU A 570 30.40 6.30 17.86
CA GLU A 570 30.03 7.72 17.84
C GLU A 570 31.22 8.61 18.20
N GLU A 571 32.01 8.24 19.21
CA GLU A 571 33.27 8.92 19.57
C GLU A 571 34.34 8.78 18.45
N GLU A 572 34.38 7.65 17.72
CA GLU A 572 35.28 7.46 16.57
C GLU A 572 34.85 8.26 15.33
N LEU A 573 33.58 8.67 15.22
CA LEU A 573 33.06 9.48 14.10
C LEU A 573 33.17 11.01 14.33
N VAL A 574 33.49 11.46 15.55
CA VAL A 574 33.64 12.89 15.90
C VAL A 574 35.04 13.45 15.57
N HIS A 575 35.96 12.66 15.02
CA HIS A 575 37.31 13.12 14.68
C HIS A 575 37.46 13.79 13.30
N ASP A 576 36.49 14.60 12.87
CA ASP A 576 36.68 15.58 11.79
C ASP A 576 35.86 16.86 12.04
N GLY A 577 36.36 17.69 12.96
CA GLY A 577 36.56 19.13 12.73
C GLY A 577 35.40 20.02 12.27
N TYR A 578 34.14 19.70 12.57
CA TYR A 578 33.02 20.64 12.43
C TYR A 578 32.24 20.72 13.74
N ASN A 579 32.37 21.87 14.42
CA ASN A 579 31.38 22.31 15.40
C ASN A 579 30.06 22.50 14.64
N SER A 580 29.20 21.49 14.69
CA SER A 580 27.76 21.70 14.52
C SER A 580 27.23 22.04 15.89
N ASP A 581 26.60 23.20 16.00
CA ASP A 581 25.93 23.68 17.19
C ASP A 581 25.09 22.54 17.80
N GLU A 582 25.19 22.40 19.13
CA GLU A 582 24.30 21.56 19.92
C GLU A 582 22.86 21.92 19.55
N SER A 583 22.23 21.07 18.74
CA SER A 583 20.78 20.97 18.78
C SER A 583 20.48 20.41 20.15
N ASP A 584 19.95 21.25 21.03
CA ASP A 584 19.07 20.87 22.13
C ASP A 584 18.02 19.89 21.56
N SER A 585 18.37 18.61 21.48
CA SER A 585 17.38 17.58 21.71
C SER A 585 17.22 17.59 23.22
N GLU A 586 16.21 18.33 23.68
CA GLU A 586 15.68 18.20 25.03
C GLU A 586 15.69 16.70 25.36
N ASP A 587 16.54 16.27 26.30
CA ASP A 587 16.50 14.93 26.86
C ASP A 587 15.11 14.79 27.49
N GLU A 588 14.12 14.33 26.71
CA GLU A 588 12.86 13.85 27.25
C GLU A 588 13.25 12.78 28.27
N SER A 589 13.13 13.17 29.54
CA SER A 589 13.43 12.31 30.67
C SER A 589 12.58 11.05 30.48
N LYS A 590 13.23 9.91 30.23
CA LYS A 590 12.58 8.62 29.97
C LYS A 590 11.85 8.15 31.22
N ASN A 591 10.68 8.71 31.45
CA ASN A 591 9.86 8.44 32.62
C ASN A 591 8.95 7.26 32.30
N VAL A 592 9.03 6.22 33.13
CA VAL A 592 8.22 5.00 32.98
C VAL A 592 7.10 5.01 34.03
N THR A 593 5.86 4.69 33.63
CA THR A 593 4.75 4.59 34.58
C THR A 593 4.49 3.15 35.01
N ILE A 594 4.36 2.94 36.31
CA ILE A 594 4.12 1.65 36.95
C ILE A 594 2.89 1.76 37.83
N ARG A 595 1.97 0.79 37.75
CA ARG A 595 0.79 0.69 38.62
C ARG A 595 0.82 -0.62 39.38
N PHE A 596 0.73 -0.56 40.71
CA PHE A 596 0.59 -1.73 41.56
C PHE A 596 -0.86 -1.89 42.01
N VAL A 597 -1.51 -2.97 41.59
CA VAL A 597 -2.92 -3.29 41.89
C VAL A 597 -2.96 -4.46 42.87
N PRO A 598 -3.13 -4.22 44.18
CA PRO A 598 -3.36 -5.28 45.14
C PRO A 598 -4.76 -5.88 44.97
N SER A 599 -4.89 -7.19 45.25
CA SER A 599 -6.20 -7.86 45.26
C SER A 599 -7.13 -7.33 46.37
N ASP A 600 -6.56 -6.80 47.45
CA ASP A 600 -7.28 -6.16 48.55
C ASP A 600 -7.00 -4.65 48.54
N VAL A 601 -8.02 -3.88 48.21
CA VAL A 601 -7.98 -2.41 48.07
C VAL A 601 -7.67 -1.73 49.42
N THR A 602 -8.02 -2.35 50.55
CA THR A 602 -7.79 -1.77 51.88
C THR A 602 -6.30 -1.62 52.23
N VAL A 603 -5.44 -2.35 51.52
CA VAL A 603 -3.99 -2.35 51.73
C VAL A 603 -3.29 -1.20 50.98
N LEU A 604 -3.96 -0.55 50.02
CA LEU A 604 -3.39 0.59 49.25
C LEU A 604 -2.88 1.69 50.17
N GLN A 605 -3.66 2.08 51.18
CA GLN A 605 -3.25 3.12 52.13
C GLN A 605 -2.00 2.71 52.91
N GLN A 606 -1.89 1.44 53.28
CA GLN A 606 -0.73 0.93 53.99
C GLN A 606 0.52 0.91 53.09
N ILE A 607 0.40 0.47 51.84
CA ILE A 607 1.51 0.48 50.87
C ILE A 607 2.01 1.91 50.66
N TYR A 608 1.09 2.85 50.44
CA TYR A 608 1.42 4.27 50.24
C TYR A 608 2.16 4.86 51.45
N ASN A 609 1.63 4.68 52.66
CA ASN A 609 2.24 5.24 53.88
C ASN A 609 3.66 4.69 54.11
N GLU A 610 3.88 3.39 53.87
CA GLU A 610 5.21 2.79 54.04
C GLU A 610 6.19 3.27 52.94
N MET A 611 5.72 3.46 51.70
CA MET A 611 6.55 4.06 50.64
C MET A 611 6.94 5.50 50.96
N CYS A 612 6.02 6.32 51.49
CA CYS A 612 6.31 7.68 51.94
C CYS A 612 7.36 7.69 53.06
N ALA A 613 7.16 6.86 54.10
CA ALA A 613 8.08 6.77 55.22
C ALA A 613 9.50 6.32 54.79
N CYS A 614 9.60 5.47 53.77
CA CYS A 614 10.90 5.08 53.22
C CYS A 614 11.50 6.14 52.29
N GLN A 615 10.69 6.92 51.55
CA GLN A 615 11.20 8.03 50.75
C GLN A 615 11.85 9.10 51.63
N GLU A 616 11.27 9.41 52.81
CA GLU A 616 11.88 10.32 53.79
C GLU A 616 13.26 9.87 54.30
N LEU A 617 13.56 8.57 54.25
CA LEU A 617 14.84 7.99 54.68
C LEU A 617 15.92 8.04 53.57
N ASN A 618 15.56 8.45 52.35
CA ASN A 618 16.47 8.50 51.20
C ASN A 618 16.39 9.89 50.51
N PRO A 619 16.87 10.97 51.15
CA PRO A 619 16.99 12.27 50.50
C PRO A 619 18.06 12.22 49.40
N ASP A 620 17.84 12.96 48.32
CA ASP A 620 18.76 13.02 47.17
C ASP A 620 20.01 13.85 47.52
N GLU A 621 21.20 13.35 47.19
CA GLU A 621 22.48 14.03 47.51
C GLU A 621 22.77 15.27 46.62
N ASP A 622 22.01 15.47 45.54
CA ASP A 622 22.19 16.55 44.55
C ASP A 622 21.30 17.78 44.83
N ASP A 623 20.51 17.79 45.91
CA ASP A 623 19.72 18.97 46.30
C ASP A 623 20.59 19.97 47.11
N ASP A 624 21.29 20.87 46.41
CA ASP A 624 21.99 22.02 47.01
C ASP A 624 20.98 23.04 47.55
N PHE A 625 20.57 22.88 48.81
CA PHE A 625 19.80 23.88 49.57
C PHE A 625 20.66 25.09 49.93
N SER A 626 20.51 26.20 49.18
CA SER A 626 20.85 27.54 49.69
C SER A 626 19.58 28.36 49.90
N ASP A 627 19.14 28.43 51.16
CA ASP A 627 18.12 29.37 51.62
C ASP A 627 18.68 30.81 51.59
N GLU A 628 18.39 31.60 50.54
CA GLU A 628 18.46 33.07 50.61
C GLU A 628 17.04 33.63 50.85
N GLU A 629 16.76 34.05 52.08
CA GLU A 629 15.62 34.89 52.44
C GLU A 629 15.71 36.24 51.70
N GLY A 630 14.89 36.42 50.66
CA GLY A 630 14.71 37.69 49.95
C GLY A 630 13.67 38.60 50.60
N ASP A 631 14.15 39.68 51.19
CA ASP A 631 13.45 40.86 51.73
C ASP A 631 12.30 41.40 50.83
N GLY A 632 11.07 41.41 51.37
CA GLY A 632 9.91 42.07 50.78
C GLY A 632 9.74 43.51 51.29
N PHE A 633 9.96 44.49 50.42
CA PHE A 633 9.72 45.91 50.69
C PHE A 633 8.21 46.25 50.68
N MET A 634 7.69 46.82 51.77
CA MET A 634 6.31 47.31 51.90
C MET A 634 6.20 48.77 51.46
N ALA A 635 5.35 49.07 50.47
CA ALA A 635 4.92 50.44 50.15
C ALA A 635 3.45 50.65 50.53
N VAL A 636 3.16 51.77 51.19
CA VAL A 636 1.82 52.20 51.64
C VAL A 636 1.38 53.36 50.75
N ASP A 637 0.14 53.39 50.29
CA ASP A 637 -0.40 54.55 49.57
C ASP A 637 -1.04 55.59 50.54
N ASP A 638 -1.37 56.76 50.00
CA ASP A 638 -1.71 57.98 50.72
C ASP A 638 -3.15 58.00 51.29
N GLU A 639 -3.87 56.87 51.23
CA GLU A 639 -5.18 56.69 51.88
C GLU A 639 -5.18 55.60 52.97
N GLY A 640 -4.01 54.98 53.24
CA GLY A 640 -3.79 54.13 54.41
C GLY A 640 -4.30 52.70 54.30
N ASP A 641 -4.57 52.20 53.10
CA ASP A 641 -4.87 50.80 52.85
C ASP A 641 -3.69 50.09 52.16
N ALA A 642 -3.43 48.83 52.54
CA ALA A 642 -2.33 48.04 51.98
C ALA A 642 -2.74 47.45 50.62
N VAL A 643 -2.10 47.91 49.54
CA VAL A 643 -2.32 47.37 48.18
C VAL A 643 -1.16 46.44 47.80
N ILE A 644 -1.43 45.14 47.70
CA ILE A 644 -0.53 44.13 47.13
C ILE A 644 -0.67 44.19 45.60
N ARG A 645 0.38 44.58 44.87
CA ARG A 645 0.51 44.33 43.43
C ARG A 645 1.55 43.22 43.22
N GLY A 646 1.10 42.09 42.71
CA GLY A 646 1.95 40.93 42.37
C GLY A 646 1.17 39.63 42.57
N ASP A 647 1.21 38.77 41.56
CA ASP A 647 0.42 37.53 41.43
C ASP A 647 0.36 36.71 42.72
N GLY A 648 -0.79 36.82 43.40
CA GLY A 648 -1.11 36.10 44.63
C GLY A 648 -1.57 34.69 44.32
N TRP A 649 -0.81 33.72 44.82
CA TRP A 649 -1.08 32.30 44.72
C TRP A 649 -2.37 31.91 45.46
N TYR A 650 -3.16 31.01 44.86
CA TYR A 650 -4.37 30.47 45.45
C TYR A 650 -4.06 29.67 46.73
N SER A 651 -4.62 30.09 47.86
CA SER A 651 -4.64 29.33 49.12
C SER A 651 -6.06 28.83 49.42
N SER A 652 -6.16 27.71 50.14
CA SER A 652 -7.36 26.89 50.42
C SER A 652 -8.50 27.53 51.21
N GLN A 653 -8.64 28.85 51.23
CA GLN A 653 -9.77 29.55 51.86
C GLN A 653 -10.71 30.24 50.87
N ASN A 654 -10.52 30.10 49.55
CA ASN A 654 -11.40 30.76 48.58
C ASN A 654 -11.65 29.99 47.26
N MET A 655 -11.98 28.70 47.33
CA MET A 655 -12.70 27.98 46.26
C MET A 655 -13.67 26.97 46.89
N GLY A 656 -14.87 26.91 46.32
CA GLY A 656 -16.01 26.13 46.81
C GLY A 656 -15.93 24.64 46.52
N ASP A 657 -16.79 23.92 47.24
CA ASP A 657 -17.08 22.48 47.19
C ASP A 657 -16.97 21.84 45.78
N GLY A 658 -16.11 20.82 45.65
CA GLY A 658 -16.21 19.79 44.60
C GLY A 658 -14.93 19.44 43.83
N ASP A 659 -13.98 18.74 44.46
CA ASP A 659 -13.33 17.51 43.95
C ASP A 659 -12.27 17.02 44.97
N SER A 660 -12.23 15.71 45.23
CA SER A 660 -11.46 15.12 46.34
C SER A 660 -10.18 14.43 45.87
N LEU A 661 -9.14 15.21 45.58
CA LEU A 661 -7.74 14.74 45.61
C LEU A 661 -7.15 15.13 46.97
N GLU A 662 -6.87 14.15 47.85
CA GLU A 662 -6.10 14.43 49.08
C GLU A 662 -4.62 14.59 48.70
N LEU A 663 -4.24 15.80 48.31
CA LEU A 663 -2.85 16.23 48.12
C LEU A 663 -2.31 16.75 49.46
N THR A 664 -1.36 16.05 50.07
CA THR A 664 -0.57 16.58 51.20
C THR A 664 0.83 17.02 50.76
N GLU A 665 1.24 18.18 51.27
CA GLU A 665 2.55 18.85 51.24
C GLU A 665 3.58 18.42 50.16
N VAL A 666 3.24 18.72 48.91
CA VAL A 666 4.17 18.71 47.78
C VAL A 666 5.02 20.00 47.81
N ARG A 667 5.95 20.13 48.76
CA ARG A 667 6.87 21.28 48.80
C ARG A 667 8.25 21.01 48.19
N HIS A 668 8.67 19.75 48.05
CA HIS A 668 9.93 19.41 47.38
C HIS A 668 9.74 19.14 45.88
N ASN A 669 8.83 18.25 45.49
CA ASN A 669 8.80 17.79 44.09
C ASN A 669 8.14 18.77 43.10
N MET A 670 7.34 19.74 43.56
CA MET A 670 6.61 20.64 42.63
C MET A 670 7.45 21.76 42.02
N ARG A 671 8.65 22.07 42.55
CA ARG A 671 9.53 23.08 41.95
C ARG A 671 10.29 22.58 40.72
N HIS A 672 10.38 21.26 40.52
CA HIS A 672 11.08 20.69 39.35
C HIS A 672 10.28 20.73 38.06
N ILE A 673 8.94 20.82 38.13
CA ILE A 673 8.09 20.96 36.94
C ILE A 673 8.05 22.41 36.44
N SER A 674 8.29 23.41 37.31
CA SER A 674 8.08 24.83 36.97
C SER A 674 9.32 25.57 36.44
N ASN A 675 10.51 24.95 36.42
CA ASN A 675 11.72 25.56 35.82
C ASN A 675 11.78 25.41 34.29
N HIS A 676 10.78 24.79 33.66
CA HIS A 676 10.66 24.71 32.20
C HIS A 676 9.28 25.23 31.75
N SER A 677 9.08 26.54 31.88
CA SER A 677 8.13 27.28 31.05
C SER A 677 8.85 28.49 30.42
N PRO A 678 8.62 28.78 29.13
CA PRO A 678 9.46 29.72 28.40
C PRO A 678 9.09 31.16 28.75
N ASN A 679 10.05 31.92 29.26
CA ASN A 679 10.03 33.37 29.15
C ASN A 679 10.30 33.74 27.68
N GLY A 680 9.29 34.29 27.01
CA GLY A 680 9.40 34.74 25.63
C GLY A 680 8.13 35.42 25.13
N LEU A 681 7.66 36.47 25.82
CA LEU A 681 6.77 37.45 25.19
C LEU A 681 7.64 38.50 24.52
N ASP A 682 7.76 38.38 23.20
CA ASP A 682 8.32 39.38 22.31
C ASP A 682 7.27 40.52 22.18
N GLU A 683 7.30 41.47 23.10
CA GLU A 683 6.60 42.76 22.93
C GLU A 683 7.50 43.69 22.11
N ASN A 684 7.31 43.70 20.79
CA ASN A 684 7.71 44.85 19.97
C ASN A 684 6.49 45.75 19.78
N GLU A 685 6.55 46.88 20.48
CA GLU A 685 5.62 48.00 20.50
C GLU A 685 5.43 48.62 19.11
N GLU A 686 4.19 48.63 18.61
CA GLU A 686 3.72 49.63 17.65
C GLU A 686 3.45 50.93 18.41
N ASP A 687 4.43 51.83 18.42
CA ASP A 687 4.25 53.23 18.82
C ASP A 687 3.41 53.97 17.77
N GLY A 688 2.13 54.12 18.05
CA GLY A 688 1.28 55.14 17.47
C GLY A 688 1.17 56.33 18.40
N MET A 689 1.79 57.46 18.05
CA MET A 689 1.40 58.76 18.60
C MET A 689 1.27 59.83 17.50
N ASP A 690 0.09 60.42 17.53
CA ASP A 690 -0.51 61.45 16.68
C ASP A 690 0.22 62.80 16.81
N ASP A 691 0.36 63.54 15.70
CA ASP A 691 0.00 64.97 15.64
C ASP A 691 0.42 65.64 14.31
N SER A 692 -0.62 66.18 13.65
CA SER A 692 -0.66 67.51 12.99
C SER A 692 0.07 67.78 11.66
N ASP A 693 -0.79 68.08 10.66
CA ASP A 693 -0.73 69.19 9.70
C ASP A 693 0.47 69.44 8.76
N VAL A 694 0.06 69.95 7.58
CA VAL A 694 0.77 70.86 6.67
C VAL A 694 1.22 70.26 5.31
N ILE A 695 0.31 70.48 4.34
CA ILE A 695 0.47 70.71 2.89
C ILE A 695 0.62 69.49 1.97
#